data_AF-A0A9D1HSR8-F1
#
_entry.id   AF-A0A9D1HSR8-F1
#
_cell.length_a   1.000
_cell.length_b   1.000
_cell.length_c   1.000
_cell.angle_alpha   90.00
_cell.angle_beta   90.00
_cell.angle_gamma   90.00
#
_symmetry.space_group_name_H-M   'P 1'
#
loop_
_entity.id
_entity.type
_entity.pdbx_description
1 polymer ?
#
loop_
_entity_poly.entity_id
_entity_poly.type
_entity_poly.pdbx_seq_one_letter_code
_entity_poly.pdbx_strand_id
1 'polypeptide(L)'
;MKKHIGKILLLLLAAVLAVTLAACDDGTSGTGGGGNPGDDPSPATLSVTFDANGGLDNEGIYDVEVSYGSTVATPKRADGTVYIPTRLGYTFDYWQTASGDEFVFSDSDEGTPTVVTSDTELSAHWTANTYTHTLVTENDDNWSYNGTVTLEEGASFETVYDSDEPAGDIPVPTVTSNDGTEDWFVYWYYIDADGNEVPFTTWSDKDGTEPELLDDYTIIPESGATGLTLYPKLHSRLPDYTVTFDGKGAEGDTAAVNAKLNDTLTAPTEPSRDGFVFGGWYYTVTKGEGDDAVTTEHLFVFFEETDDGDNSDDATVLSESIGTKGEDGSYSITLYAKWQRSFTLTADNAADLASAVADALAGDDEAAKEEWQNAVINVTENITLTLTDWTPLFTEEYPFTGTLTGGGATVILTYDAAYTGSVYAFLGANAGTVSNLNVTVKVSAFGTSDSDSLLVGAVGVNSGTLNACTFTVNIGSADAKAAAQGKTVYIGGAAARTATGSEILTCTSSVAAYVDGAGSIYAGGVFGFSANSSTTSAVESTEVTSFVLDATAANTAVAGGFGGQANSVNVSESGVISAEISVSADKVYAGGFAGTTSRGDFSECYADSSVTAEGYEVYAGGFTGHNMSLVNNCRADSDIAVTVREGGSAYVGGIAGASTRQSSSASHSSAATGDINSSYGAGSITVTAQGDGATVYAGGVAGRMSTMRSYRSFTSVAITVTNGGTNYVGTHTGRTVNTVTFEKCYYANDVSVTLNGTAIDPTAPSGVTGTESADYTDETWLNGEDNFDLDRGVWKVVENEDGTKEIRLVTELPEEDGGEEETPAEEA
;
A
#
# COMPACT_ATOMS: atom_id res chain seq x y z
N MET A 1 61.11 -23.28 88.88
CA MET A 1 60.78 -22.11 89.70
C MET A 1 59.35 -21.69 89.32
N LYS A 2 58.37 -21.98 90.19
CA LYS A 2 56.96 -21.49 90.29
C LYS A 2 56.11 -21.41 88.99
N LYS A 3 55.24 -22.39 88.68
CA LYS A 3 53.83 -22.63 89.13
C LYS A 3 52.73 -21.84 88.38
N HIS A 4 51.95 -22.57 87.57
CA HIS A 4 50.52 -22.42 87.21
C HIS A 4 50.02 -21.18 86.43
N ILE A 5 49.90 -21.30 85.10
CA ILE A 5 48.95 -20.51 84.26
C ILE A 5 47.95 -21.40 83.49
N GLY A 6 48.11 -22.73 83.51
CA GLY A 6 47.16 -23.69 82.91
C GLY A 6 45.84 -23.92 83.69
N LYS A 7 45.38 -23.00 84.55
CA LYS A 7 44.13 -23.14 85.32
C LYS A 7 43.29 -21.86 85.52
N ILE A 8 43.60 -20.76 84.83
CA ILE A 8 42.78 -19.54 84.86
C ILE A 8 42.55 -19.03 83.44
N LEU A 9 41.92 -19.86 82.61
CA LEU A 9 40.91 -19.42 81.64
C LEU A 9 40.03 -20.62 81.21
N LEU A 10 39.94 -21.62 82.09
CA LEU A 10 39.01 -22.76 82.01
C LEU A 10 37.77 -22.50 82.90
N LEU A 11 37.50 -21.22 83.21
CA LEU A 11 36.44 -20.74 84.13
C LEU A 11 35.54 -19.66 83.51
N LEU A 12 35.60 -19.45 82.19
CA LEU A 12 34.58 -18.73 81.41
C LEU A 12 33.92 -19.63 80.34
N LEU A 13 34.14 -20.95 80.46
CA LEU A 13 33.57 -22.00 79.63
C LEU A 13 32.62 -22.86 80.51
N ALA A 14 31.58 -22.27 81.08
CA ALA A 14 30.48 -22.99 81.75
C ALA A 14 29.36 -22.02 82.19
N ALA A 15 28.46 -21.66 81.26
CA ALA A 15 27.11 -21.09 81.44
C ALA A 15 26.80 -20.25 80.18
N VAL A 16 25.84 -20.53 79.30
CA VAL A 16 24.67 -21.40 79.33
C VAL A 16 24.35 -21.80 77.89
N LEU A 17 24.14 -23.11 77.73
CA LEU A 17 23.52 -23.80 76.60
C LEU A 17 21.99 -23.76 76.79
N ALA A 18 21.25 -23.62 75.69
CA ALA A 18 19.81 -23.94 75.56
C ALA A 18 18.82 -22.93 76.21
N VAL A 19 17.63 -22.63 75.71
CA VAL A 19 16.70 -23.32 74.80
C VAL A 19 15.89 -22.25 74.03
N THR A 20 15.42 -22.65 72.86
CA THR A 20 14.44 -22.05 71.97
C THR A 20 13.07 -21.71 72.60
N LEU A 21 12.23 -21.07 71.77
CA LEU A 21 10.77 -20.93 71.80
C LEU A 21 10.17 -19.63 72.40
N ALA A 22 9.80 -18.76 71.44
CA ALA A 22 8.41 -18.43 71.09
C ALA A 22 7.50 -17.70 72.09
N ALA A 23 6.77 -16.78 71.45
CA ALA A 23 5.49 -16.16 71.81
C ALA A 23 5.55 -14.85 72.61
N CYS A 24 5.05 -13.82 71.92
CA CYS A 24 4.47 -12.61 72.46
C CYS A 24 3.09 -12.94 73.07
N ASP A 25 2.86 -12.53 74.31
CA ASP A 25 1.68 -11.87 74.91
C ASP A 25 2.05 -11.75 76.41
N ASP A 26 1.70 -10.76 77.23
CA ASP A 26 0.61 -9.80 77.26
C ASP A 26 1.03 -8.60 78.14
N GLY A 27 0.44 -7.43 77.86
CA GLY A 27 0.86 -6.16 78.44
C GLY A 27 0.61 -6.00 79.94
N THR A 28 1.32 -5.05 80.55
CA THR A 28 0.74 -4.04 81.46
C THR A 28 1.73 -2.94 81.86
N SER A 29 1.30 -1.71 81.57
CA SER A 29 1.45 -0.46 82.35
C SER A 29 2.79 -0.05 82.98
N GLY A 30 3.23 1.18 82.66
CA GLY A 30 3.81 2.06 83.70
C GLY A 30 4.95 2.99 83.29
N THR A 31 4.61 4.12 82.69
CA THR A 31 5.19 5.47 82.88
C THR A 31 6.71 5.68 82.92
N GLY A 32 7.23 6.34 81.87
CA GLY A 32 7.96 7.60 82.01
C GLY A 32 9.50 7.55 82.03
N GLY A 33 10.12 8.15 81.02
CA GLY A 33 11.46 8.75 81.14
C GLY A 33 12.40 8.41 79.99
N GLY A 34 12.66 9.41 79.14
CA GLY A 34 13.46 9.33 77.91
C GLY A 34 14.86 8.73 78.04
N GLY A 35 15.28 8.11 76.94
CA GLY A 35 16.62 7.62 76.68
C GLY A 35 16.53 6.48 75.69
N ASN A 36 16.93 6.71 74.44
CA ASN A 36 17.04 5.68 73.41
C ASN A 36 18.31 4.85 73.68
N PRO A 37 18.24 3.52 73.86
CA PRO A 37 19.33 2.61 73.51
C PRO A 37 18.81 1.79 72.32
N GLY A 38 19.16 2.19 71.12
CA GLY A 38 20.48 1.83 70.61
C GLY A 38 20.28 0.51 69.87
N ASP A 39 19.95 0.65 68.59
CA ASP A 39 20.09 -0.42 67.61
C ASP A 39 21.43 -1.11 67.88
N ASP A 40 21.39 -2.42 68.13
CA ASP A 40 22.59 -3.23 67.99
C ASP A 40 23.08 -2.96 66.56
N PRO A 41 24.26 -2.33 66.36
CA PRO A 41 24.65 -1.96 65.01
C PRO A 41 24.74 -3.26 64.22
N SER A 42 23.85 -3.42 63.21
CA SER A 42 24.07 -4.47 62.24
C SER A 42 25.51 -4.30 61.74
N PRO A 43 26.31 -5.38 61.68
CA PRO A 43 27.68 -5.26 61.20
C PRO A 43 27.67 -4.52 59.86
N ALA A 44 28.59 -3.57 59.69
CA ALA A 44 28.66 -2.77 58.47
C ALA A 44 28.69 -3.71 57.25
N THR A 45 27.77 -3.48 56.32
CA THR A 45 27.76 -4.16 55.03
C THR A 45 28.83 -3.53 54.15
N LEU A 46 29.65 -4.37 53.51
CA LEU A 46 30.75 -3.99 52.63
C LEU A 46 30.49 -4.59 51.25
N SER A 47 30.82 -3.86 50.19
CA SER A 47 30.70 -4.36 48.81
C SER A 47 32.00 -4.99 48.31
N VAL A 48 31.86 -6.07 47.55
CA VAL A 48 32.94 -6.64 46.74
C VAL A 48 32.56 -6.55 45.28
N THR A 49 33.27 -5.72 44.53
CA THR A 49 33.05 -5.46 43.10
C THR A 49 34.06 -6.22 42.26
N PHE A 50 33.65 -6.65 41.06
CA PHE A 50 34.46 -7.46 40.16
C PHE A 50 34.67 -6.74 38.83
N ASP A 51 35.89 -6.31 38.55
CA ASP A 51 36.30 -5.64 37.31
C ASP A 51 37.02 -6.63 36.38
N ALA A 52 36.46 -6.85 35.19
CA ALA A 52 37.06 -7.72 34.18
C ALA A 52 38.40 -7.20 33.63
N ASN A 53 38.82 -5.97 33.95
CA ASN A 53 40.15 -5.42 33.65
C ASN A 53 40.54 -5.59 32.16
N GLY A 54 39.67 -5.10 31.28
CA GLY A 54 39.84 -5.16 29.82
C GLY A 54 39.33 -6.45 29.13
N GLY A 55 38.63 -7.34 29.84
CA GLY A 55 37.87 -8.46 29.28
C GLY A 55 36.38 -8.16 29.13
N LEU A 56 35.66 -9.00 28.38
CA LEU A 56 34.21 -9.00 28.20
C LEU A 56 33.49 -9.54 29.45
N ASP A 57 32.38 -8.90 29.82
CA ASP A 57 31.49 -9.22 30.93
C ASP A 57 30.05 -9.52 30.43
N ASN A 58 29.88 -10.61 29.69
CA ASN A 58 28.55 -11.08 29.33
C ASN A 58 27.80 -11.61 30.58
N GLU A 59 26.83 -10.82 31.05
CA GLU A 59 25.76 -11.17 32.00
C GLU A 59 26.10 -11.14 33.51
N GLY A 60 25.93 -9.96 34.13
CA GLY A 60 25.19 -9.83 35.39
C GLY A 60 25.79 -10.43 36.67
N ILE A 61 27.02 -10.06 37.04
CA ILE A 61 27.41 -10.09 38.45
C ILE A 61 26.97 -8.81 39.13
N TYR A 62 26.21 -8.95 40.21
CA TYR A 62 25.95 -7.86 41.14
C TYR A 62 27.05 -7.82 42.20
N ASP A 63 27.42 -6.62 42.66
CA ASP A 63 28.31 -6.44 43.81
C ASP A 63 27.88 -7.34 44.98
N VAL A 64 28.82 -8.09 45.53
CA VAL A 64 28.52 -9.01 46.63
C VAL A 64 28.59 -8.25 47.94
N GLU A 65 27.44 -8.09 48.59
CA GLU A 65 27.37 -7.48 49.92
C GLU A 65 27.69 -8.48 51.02
N VAL A 66 28.70 -8.19 51.83
CA VAL A 66 29.14 -9.03 52.96
C VAL A 66 29.26 -8.24 54.26
N SER A 67 29.07 -8.90 55.41
CA SER A 67 29.29 -8.26 56.71
C SER A 67 30.79 -8.07 57.00
N TYR A 68 31.16 -6.95 57.59
CA TYR A 68 32.53 -6.65 58.06
C TYR A 68 33.17 -7.84 58.78
N GLY A 69 34.35 -8.26 58.33
CA GLY A 69 35.10 -9.37 58.91
C GLY A 69 34.69 -10.76 58.39
N SER A 70 33.88 -10.84 57.32
CA SER A 70 33.49 -12.10 56.66
C SER A 70 34.35 -12.43 55.44
N THR A 71 34.21 -13.64 54.91
CA THR A 71 34.85 -14.12 53.68
C THR A 71 33.83 -14.24 52.55
N VAL A 72 34.27 -14.22 51.29
CA VAL A 72 33.42 -14.27 50.09
C VAL A 72 33.66 -15.58 49.35
N ALA A 73 32.62 -16.22 48.80
CA ALA A 73 32.75 -17.39 47.92
C ALA A 73 33.01 -16.96 46.47
N THR A 74 33.60 -17.86 45.68
CA THR A 74 33.93 -17.61 44.28
C THR A 74 32.67 -17.12 43.54
N PRO A 75 32.76 -16.02 42.75
CA PRO A 75 31.60 -15.49 42.04
C PRO A 75 31.00 -16.54 41.09
N LYS A 76 29.67 -16.60 41.03
CA LYS A 76 28.92 -17.55 40.21
C LYS A 76 27.85 -16.84 39.40
N ARG A 77 27.58 -17.36 38.20
CA ARG A 77 26.47 -16.92 37.33
C ARG A 77 25.12 -17.38 37.90
N ALA A 78 24.03 -16.85 37.36
CA ALA A 78 22.66 -17.17 37.79
C ALA A 78 22.31 -18.67 37.69
N ASP A 79 22.98 -19.40 36.81
CA ASP A 79 22.85 -20.86 36.62
C ASP A 79 23.71 -21.69 37.61
N GLY A 80 24.48 -21.05 38.49
CA GLY A 80 25.33 -21.68 39.50
C GLY A 80 26.74 -22.07 39.04
N THR A 81 27.11 -21.78 37.79
CA THR A 81 28.47 -22.00 37.27
C THR A 81 29.45 -20.93 37.77
N VAL A 82 30.74 -21.27 37.88
CA VAL A 82 31.78 -20.31 38.30
C VAL A 82 31.92 -19.21 37.25
N TYR A 83 31.90 -17.96 37.67
CA TYR A 83 32.12 -16.82 36.79
C TYR A 83 33.60 -16.64 36.51
N ILE A 84 33.94 -16.72 35.22
CA ILE A 84 35.25 -16.43 34.68
C ILE A 84 35.03 -15.41 33.55
N PRO A 85 35.57 -14.18 33.66
CA PRO A 85 35.51 -13.19 32.60
C PRO A 85 36.37 -13.67 31.42
N THR A 86 36.15 -13.13 30.22
CA THR A 86 36.90 -13.54 29.03
C THR A 86 37.61 -12.35 28.40
N ARG A 87 38.91 -12.47 28.08
CA ARG A 87 39.67 -11.42 27.39
C ARG A 87 40.38 -12.03 26.18
N LEU A 88 40.09 -11.52 24.99
CA LEU A 88 40.62 -12.05 23.74
C LEU A 88 42.17 -12.05 23.77
N GLY A 89 42.79 -13.20 23.49
CA GLY A 89 44.24 -13.36 23.51
C GLY A 89 44.87 -13.59 24.88
N TYR A 90 44.07 -13.71 25.95
CA TYR A 90 44.55 -13.93 27.32
C TYR A 90 43.78 -15.07 28.01
N THR A 91 44.47 -15.81 28.88
CA THR A 91 43.86 -16.77 29.82
C THR A 91 43.62 -16.05 31.15
N PHE A 92 42.42 -16.17 31.71
CA PHE A 92 42.12 -15.71 33.05
C PHE A 92 42.88 -16.56 34.08
N ASP A 93 43.64 -15.91 34.96
CA ASP A 93 44.38 -16.61 36.01
C ASP A 93 43.59 -16.63 37.31
N TYR A 94 43.37 -15.44 37.89
CA TYR A 94 42.73 -15.27 39.19
C TYR A 94 42.20 -13.84 39.37
N TRP A 95 41.40 -13.64 40.42
CA TRP A 95 40.97 -12.33 40.87
C TRP A 95 42.03 -11.73 41.79
N GLN A 96 42.52 -10.54 41.50
CA GLN A 96 43.55 -9.86 42.30
C GLN A 96 42.99 -8.66 43.05
N THR A 97 43.52 -8.39 44.23
CA THR A 97 43.22 -7.16 44.99
C THR A 97 43.89 -5.95 44.37
N ALA A 98 43.54 -4.74 44.85
CA ALA A 98 44.23 -3.51 44.46
C ALA A 98 45.76 -3.50 44.72
N SER A 99 46.30 -4.39 45.57
CA SER A 99 47.75 -4.55 45.75
C SER A 99 48.41 -5.48 44.73
N GLY A 100 47.64 -6.12 43.84
CA GLY A 100 48.09 -7.08 42.84
C GLY A 100 48.24 -8.51 43.38
N ASP A 101 47.83 -8.76 44.62
CA ASP A 101 47.88 -10.09 45.25
C ASP A 101 46.62 -10.89 44.91
N GLU A 102 46.75 -12.21 44.71
CA GLU A 102 45.61 -13.11 44.47
C GLU A 102 44.63 -13.11 45.66
N PHE A 103 43.34 -12.97 45.35
CA PHE A 103 42.27 -13.04 46.32
C PHE A 103 41.80 -14.48 46.53
N VAL A 104 41.96 -15.00 47.74
CA VAL A 104 41.58 -16.39 48.08
C VAL A 104 40.13 -16.43 48.56
N PHE A 105 39.24 -17.03 47.76
CA PHE A 105 37.82 -17.21 48.11
C PHE A 105 37.61 -18.29 49.19
N SER A 106 36.48 -18.20 49.89
CA SER A 106 36.11 -19.10 50.99
C SER A 106 35.86 -20.56 50.60
N ASP A 107 35.60 -20.80 49.31
CA ASP A 107 35.43 -22.12 48.71
C ASP A 107 36.67 -22.60 47.93
N SER A 108 37.80 -21.91 48.07
CA SER A 108 39.09 -22.37 47.56
C SER A 108 39.62 -23.57 48.37
N ASP A 109 40.11 -24.60 47.68
CA ASP A 109 40.78 -25.76 48.28
C ASP A 109 42.25 -25.46 48.67
N GLU A 110 42.79 -24.31 48.25
CA GLU A 110 44.15 -23.85 48.55
C GLU A 110 44.17 -22.46 49.22
N GLY A 111 45.07 -22.28 50.21
CA GLY A 111 45.27 -21.00 50.90
C GLY A 111 44.42 -20.78 52.15
N THR A 112 44.55 -19.60 52.77
CA THR A 112 43.66 -19.15 53.87
C THR A 112 42.72 -18.09 53.30
N PRO A 113 41.38 -18.25 53.39
CA PRO A 113 40.43 -17.30 52.79
C PRO A 113 40.65 -15.86 53.24
N THR A 114 40.59 -14.94 52.29
CA THR A 114 40.76 -13.50 52.54
C THR A 114 39.53 -12.93 53.23
N VAL A 115 39.75 -12.23 54.35
CA VAL A 115 38.68 -11.59 55.13
C VAL A 115 38.46 -10.16 54.62
N VAL A 116 37.21 -9.80 54.35
CA VAL A 116 36.81 -8.47 53.85
C VAL A 116 36.58 -7.52 55.03
N THR A 117 37.41 -6.48 55.15
CA THR A 117 37.33 -5.47 56.23
C THR A 117 37.07 -4.04 55.74
N SER A 118 36.95 -3.84 54.43
CA SER A 118 36.50 -2.61 53.75
C SER A 118 35.90 -2.99 52.39
N ASP A 119 35.20 -2.06 51.73
CA ASP A 119 34.79 -2.24 50.33
C ASP A 119 36.03 -2.60 49.49
N THR A 120 35.90 -3.66 48.68
CA THR A 120 37.03 -4.29 48.01
C THR A 120 36.72 -4.45 46.53
N GLU A 121 37.54 -3.83 45.69
CA GLU A 121 37.49 -4.04 44.25
C GLU A 121 38.51 -5.11 43.86
N LEU A 122 38.04 -6.13 43.15
CA LEU A 122 38.86 -7.20 42.61
C LEU A 122 38.94 -7.05 41.10
N SER A 123 40.16 -7.07 40.55
CA SER A 123 40.39 -7.03 39.11
C SER A 123 40.78 -8.41 38.58
N ALA A 124 40.40 -8.74 37.36
CA ALA A 124 40.88 -9.96 36.71
C ALA A 124 42.38 -9.84 36.38
N HIS A 125 43.16 -10.86 36.78
CA HIS A 125 44.53 -11.05 36.32
C HIS A 125 44.54 -11.93 35.07
N TRP A 126 45.36 -11.54 34.10
CA TRP A 126 45.40 -12.12 32.76
C TRP A 126 46.82 -12.54 32.39
N THR A 127 46.98 -13.77 31.89
CA THR A 127 48.21 -14.22 31.24
C THR A 127 48.00 -14.22 29.73
N ALA A 128 48.86 -13.55 28.97
CA ALA A 128 48.78 -13.56 27.51
C ALA A 128 48.93 -14.99 26.96
N ASN A 129 48.04 -15.38 26.05
CA ASN A 129 48.10 -16.68 25.39
C ASN A 129 49.28 -16.69 24.41
N THR A 130 50.09 -17.74 24.48
CA THR A 130 51.22 -17.95 23.57
C THR A 130 50.88 -18.97 22.52
N TYR A 131 51.04 -18.61 21.25
CA TYR A 131 50.85 -19.51 20.13
C TYR A 131 52.21 -20.05 19.66
N THR A 132 52.26 -21.34 19.32
CA THR A 132 53.48 -22.00 18.85
C THR A 132 53.27 -22.46 17.41
N HIS A 133 54.10 -22.00 16.48
CA HIS A 133 54.02 -22.37 15.07
C HIS A 133 55.25 -23.13 14.58
N THR A 134 55.07 -23.95 13.55
CA THR A 134 56.14 -24.59 12.77
C THR A 134 55.97 -24.17 11.31
N LEU A 135 56.98 -23.51 10.73
CA LEU A 135 57.04 -23.24 9.29
C LEU A 135 57.76 -24.40 8.60
N VAL A 136 57.18 -24.94 7.54
CA VAL A 136 57.86 -25.86 6.62
C VAL A 136 57.83 -25.22 5.25
N THR A 137 58.99 -24.91 4.69
CA THR A 137 59.13 -24.62 3.27
C THR A 137 60.04 -25.68 2.67
N GLU A 138 59.62 -26.27 1.56
CA GLU A 138 60.46 -27.17 0.76
C GLU A 138 60.97 -26.41 -0.46
N ASN A 139 62.28 -26.46 -0.67
CA ASN A 139 62.87 -26.24 -1.98
C ASN A 139 63.62 -27.52 -2.37
N ASP A 140 63.74 -27.79 -3.66
CA ASP A 140 64.22 -29.04 -4.29
C ASP A 140 65.63 -29.53 -3.84
N ASP A 141 66.35 -28.79 -3.00
CA ASP A 141 67.67 -29.14 -2.46
C ASP A 141 67.70 -29.42 -0.94
N ASN A 142 66.60 -29.96 -0.38
CA ASN A 142 66.57 -30.70 0.90
C ASN A 142 67.34 -30.04 2.08
N TRP A 143 66.92 -28.84 2.48
CA TRP A 143 67.21 -28.28 3.80
C TRP A 143 65.92 -27.80 4.47
N SER A 144 65.49 -28.49 5.55
CA SER A 144 64.46 -28.00 6.45
C SER A 144 65.06 -27.03 7.47
N TYR A 145 64.55 -25.80 7.58
CA TYR A 145 64.80 -24.96 8.75
C TYR A 145 63.68 -25.19 9.78
N ASN A 146 63.93 -26.01 10.80
CA ASN A 146 63.02 -26.16 11.93
C ASN A 146 63.37 -25.11 13.00
N GLY A 147 62.63 -24.00 13.00
CA GLY A 147 62.64 -23.03 14.09
C GLY A 147 61.25 -22.93 14.71
N THR A 148 61.13 -23.26 16.01
CA THR A 148 59.93 -22.96 16.79
C THR A 148 59.99 -21.49 17.21
N VAL A 149 58.96 -20.70 16.89
CA VAL A 149 58.86 -19.30 17.31
C VAL A 149 57.56 -19.10 18.08
N THR A 150 57.66 -18.42 19.22
CA THR A 150 56.55 -18.02 20.08
C THR A 150 56.45 -16.49 20.00
N LEU A 151 55.27 -15.96 19.71
CA LEU A 151 55.06 -14.52 19.50
C LEU A 151 54.00 -13.97 20.46
N GLU A 152 54.18 -12.72 20.89
CA GLU A 152 53.13 -11.91 21.54
C GLU A 152 52.54 -10.90 20.55
N GLU A 153 51.36 -10.36 20.86
CA GLU A 153 50.61 -9.44 20.02
C GLU A 153 51.43 -8.20 19.62
N GLY A 154 51.51 -7.91 18.32
CA GLY A 154 52.29 -6.79 17.74
C GLY A 154 53.69 -7.12 17.20
N ALA A 155 54.11 -8.38 17.20
CA ALA A 155 55.38 -8.79 16.58
C ALA A 155 55.28 -8.92 15.05
N SER A 156 56.22 -8.33 14.32
CA SER A 156 56.31 -8.42 12.85
C SER A 156 57.05 -9.68 12.39
N PHE A 157 56.61 -10.24 11.26
CA PHE A 157 57.32 -11.31 10.54
C PHE A 157 58.18 -10.68 9.43
N GLU A 158 59.48 -10.99 9.39
CA GLU A 158 60.35 -10.66 8.25
C GLU A 158 60.80 -11.96 7.58
N THR A 159 60.32 -12.22 6.37
CA THR A 159 60.86 -13.25 5.47
C THR A 159 61.07 -12.68 4.06
N VAL A 160 61.99 -13.26 3.30
CA VAL A 160 62.28 -12.92 1.91
C VAL A 160 61.83 -14.09 1.04
N TYR A 161 60.85 -13.88 0.16
CA TYR A 161 60.42 -14.86 -0.85
C TYR A 161 60.93 -14.40 -2.22
N ASP A 162 61.63 -15.29 -2.94
CA ASP A 162 62.19 -15.05 -4.27
C ASP A 162 61.94 -16.30 -5.13
N SER A 163 60.78 -16.37 -5.79
CA SER A 163 60.59 -17.24 -6.96
C SER A 163 59.38 -16.83 -7.80
N ASP A 164 59.48 -17.06 -9.12
CA ASP A 164 58.43 -16.85 -10.13
C ASP A 164 57.37 -17.98 -10.17
N GLU A 165 57.27 -18.80 -9.12
CA GLU A 165 56.33 -19.94 -9.00
C GLU A 165 55.28 -19.66 -7.91
N PRO A 166 54.02 -20.16 -8.06
CA PRO A 166 52.96 -19.96 -7.07
C PRO A 166 53.44 -20.45 -5.70
N ALA A 167 53.28 -19.62 -4.67
CA ALA A 167 53.71 -19.97 -3.32
C ALA A 167 52.98 -21.24 -2.86
N GLY A 168 53.72 -22.34 -2.70
CA GLY A 168 53.20 -23.55 -2.08
C GLY A 168 52.71 -23.24 -0.67
N ASP A 169 51.44 -23.55 -0.44
CA ASP A 169 50.68 -23.57 0.82
C ASP A 169 51.11 -22.54 1.87
N ILE A 170 50.60 -21.30 1.77
CA ILE A 170 50.69 -20.34 2.86
C ILE A 170 49.98 -20.95 4.09
N PRO A 171 50.66 -21.10 5.23
CA PRO A 171 50.11 -21.87 6.35
C PRO A 171 48.82 -21.24 6.88
N VAL A 172 47.80 -22.08 7.08
CA VAL A 172 46.55 -21.72 7.78
C VAL A 172 46.79 -21.85 9.29
N PRO A 173 46.69 -20.76 10.08
CA PRO A 173 46.73 -20.83 11.53
C PRO A 173 45.65 -21.77 12.08
N THR A 174 46.05 -22.76 12.88
CA THR A 174 45.10 -23.61 13.59
C THR A 174 44.60 -22.88 14.83
N VAL A 175 43.30 -22.58 14.90
CA VAL A 175 42.68 -21.97 16.07
C VAL A 175 42.26 -23.09 17.03
N THR A 176 42.92 -23.22 18.18
CA THR A 176 42.48 -24.12 19.26
C THR A 176 41.88 -23.30 20.39
N SER A 177 40.55 -23.21 20.46
CA SER A 177 39.88 -22.69 21.65
C SER A 177 39.65 -23.82 22.66
N ASN A 178 39.97 -23.58 23.92
CA ASN A 178 39.71 -24.53 25.02
C ASN A 178 38.33 -24.29 25.68
N ASP A 179 37.59 -23.27 25.23
CA ASP A 179 36.28 -22.86 25.76
C ASP A 179 35.09 -23.34 24.90
N GLY A 180 35.35 -24.01 23.77
CA GLY A 180 34.32 -24.53 22.88
C GLY A 180 33.79 -23.52 21.84
N THR A 181 34.42 -22.34 21.69
CA THR A 181 34.10 -21.39 20.62
C THR A 181 34.90 -21.70 19.34
N GLU A 182 34.27 -22.15 18.25
CA GLU A 182 34.98 -22.47 17.00
C GLU A 182 35.29 -21.19 16.18
N ASP A 183 36.16 -20.33 16.70
CA ASP A 183 36.81 -19.28 15.93
C ASP A 183 37.70 -19.93 14.86
N TRP A 184 37.76 -19.36 13.66
CA TRP A 184 38.53 -19.96 12.56
C TRP A 184 39.22 -18.89 11.70
N PHE A 185 40.26 -19.29 10.98
CA PHE A 185 41.10 -18.37 10.21
C PHE A 185 40.49 -18.04 8.85
N VAL A 186 40.42 -16.74 8.49
CA VAL A 186 39.72 -16.27 7.29
C VAL A 186 40.67 -16.01 6.13
N TYR A 187 41.63 -15.10 6.29
CA TYR A 187 42.62 -14.76 5.26
C TYR A 187 43.81 -14.03 5.88
N TRP A 188 44.90 -13.94 5.13
CA TRP A 188 46.04 -13.10 5.45
C TRP A 188 45.84 -11.70 4.87
N TYR A 189 46.23 -10.65 5.58
CA TYR A 189 46.20 -9.28 5.09
C TYR A 189 47.49 -8.51 5.43
N TYR A 190 47.75 -7.41 4.73
CA TYR A 190 48.77 -6.44 5.13
C TYR A 190 48.16 -5.05 5.33
N ILE A 191 48.90 -4.16 5.98
CA ILE A 191 48.52 -2.76 6.14
C ILE A 191 49.24 -1.93 5.08
N ASP A 192 48.49 -1.20 4.26
CA ASP A 192 49.06 -0.32 3.23
C ASP A 192 49.68 0.96 3.83
N ALA A 193 50.26 1.80 2.97
CA ALA A 193 50.93 3.04 3.38
C ALA A 193 49.98 4.08 4.01
N ASP A 194 48.67 3.94 3.78
CA ASP A 194 47.61 4.81 4.31
C ASP A 194 46.99 4.23 5.59
N GLY A 195 47.44 3.05 6.04
CA GLY A 195 46.97 2.39 7.25
C GLY A 195 45.75 1.47 7.05
N ASN A 196 45.35 1.19 5.80
CA ASN A 196 44.20 0.35 5.50
C ASN A 196 44.58 -1.12 5.41
N GLU A 197 43.67 -1.98 5.85
CA GLU A 197 43.75 -3.43 5.66
C GLU A 197 43.52 -3.81 4.19
N VAL A 198 44.50 -4.49 3.60
CA VAL A 198 44.42 -5.02 2.23
C VAL A 198 44.54 -6.55 2.28
N PRO A 199 43.50 -7.30 1.87
CA PRO A 199 43.55 -8.75 1.79
C PRO A 199 44.69 -9.22 0.89
N PHE A 200 45.46 -10.19 1.37
CA PHE A 200 46.61 -10.76 0.70
C PHE A 200 46.30 -12.15 0.11
N THR A 201 45.37 -12.88 0.72
CA THR A 201 44.88 -14.19 0.25
C THR A 201 43.37 -14.21 0.05
N THR A 202 42.89 -15.23 -0.66
CA THR A 202 41.48 -15.56 -0.76
C THR A 202 40.92 -15.94 0.61
N TRP A 203 39.60 -15.85 0.70
CA TRP A 203 38.84 -16.25 1.87
C TRP A 203 38.87 -17.79 2.00
N SER A 204 39.43 -18.30 3.10
CA SER A 204 39.25 -19.68 3.57
C SER A 204 37.85 -19.81 4.13
N ASP A 205 37.26 -21.00 4.14
CA ASP A 205 36.05 -21.34 4.89
C ASP A 205 36.37 -22.07 6.21
N LYS A 206 35.35 -22.30 7.05
CA LYS A 206 35.48 -23.00 8.34
C LYS A 206 36.11 -24.40 8.20
N ASP A 207 35.83 -25.07 7.09
CA ASP A 207 36.30 -26.44 6.83
C ASP A 207 37.71 -26.48 6.20
N GLY A 208 38.35 -25.31 6.04
CA GLY A 208 39.78 -25.17 5.82
C GLY A 208 40.22 -25.34 4.38
N THR A 209 39.53 -24.70 3.43
CA THR A 209 40.12 -24.48 2.11
C THR A 209 41.44 -23.70 2.25
N GLU A 210 42.52 -24.23 1.67
CA GLU A 210 43.81 -23.56 1.71
C GLU A 210 43.71 -22.22 0.97
N PRO A 211 43.99 -21.08 1.63
CA PRO A 211 43.83 -19.76 1.04
C PRO A 211 44.93 -19.53 -0.02
N GLU A 212 44.52 -19.05 -1.19
CA GLU A 212 45.40 -18.77 -2.33
C GLU A 212 45.73 -17.27 -2.38
N LEU A 213 46.82 -16.87 -3.06
CA LEU A 213 47.13 -15.46 -3.25
C LEU A 213 46.09 -14.77 -4.15
N LEU A 214 45.65 -13.58 -3.77
CA LEU A 214 44.70 -12.81 -4.59
C LEU A 214 45.33 -12.24 -5.87
N ASP A 215 46.64 -11.95 -5.85
CA ASP A 215 47.40 -11.39 -6.98
C ASP A 215 48.87 -11.83 -6.94
N ASP A 216 49.54 -11.82 -8.11
CA ASP A 216 50.98 -12.04 -8.25
C ASP A 216 51.76 -10.86 -7.62
N TYR A 217 52.37 -11.08 -6.46
CA TYR A 217 53.07 -10.02 -5.73
C TYR A 217 54.60 -10.07 -5.95
N THR A 218 55.18 -9.00 -6.51
CA THR A 218 56.64 -8.83 -6.61
C THR A 218 57.12 -7.83 -5.56
N ILE A 219 57.78 -8.30 -4.51
CA ILE A 219 58.46 -7.44 -3.54
C ILE A 219 59.85 -7.13 -4.09
N ILE A 220 60.06 -5.92 -4.64
CA ILE A 220 61.36 -5.51 -5.16
C ILE A 220 62.20 -4.93 -4.01
N PRO A 221 63.31 -5.57 -3.58
CA PRO A 221 64.15 -5.04 -2.54
C PRO A 221 65.08 -3.96 -3.13
N GLU A 222 64.56 -2.78 -3.45
CA GLU A 222 65.41 -1.63 -3.69
C GLU A 222 65.73 -0.93 -2.36
N SER A 223 66.99 -1.06 -1.92
CA SER A 223 67.62 -0.20 -0.94
C SER A 223 66.91 -0.11 0.43
N GLY A 224 66.83 -1.24 1.14
CA GLY A 224 66.75 -1.26 2.61
C GLY A 224 65.37 -1.41 3.25
N ALA A 225 64.33 -1.77 2.50
CA ALA A 225 63.07 -2.22 3.09
C ALA A 225 63.14 -3.72 3.45
N THR A 226 62.73 -4.06 4.67
CA THR A 226 62.75 -5.42 5.22
C THR A 226 61.34 -6.02 5.23
N GLY A 227 61.04 -6.87 4.23
CA GLY A 227 59.85 -7.73 4.21
C GLY A 227 58.47 -7.05 4.09
N LEU A 228 57.45 -7.85 3.77
CA LEU A 228 56.02 -7.51 3.89
C LEU A 228 55.50 -8.21 5.15
N THR A 229 54.92 -7.45 6.09
CA THR A 229 54.30 -8.03 7.30
C THR A 229 52.85 -8.40 7.00
N LEU A 230 52.52 -9.68 7.20
CA LEU A 230 51.15 -10.21 7.09
C LEU A 230 50.54 -10.42 8.47
N TYR A 231 49.24 -10.18 8.57
CA TYR A 231 48.42 -10.33 9.75
C TYR A 231 47.30 -11.36 9.48
N PRO A 232 47.01 -12.27 10.43
CA PRO A 232 45.91 -13.21 10.27
C PRO A 232 44.58 -12.52 10.60
N LYS A 233 43.59 -12.63 9.71
CA LYS A 233 42.20 -12.30 10.03
C LYS A 233 41.52 -13.54 10.60
N LEU A 234 40.92 -13.41 11.79
CA LEU A 234 40.15 -14.49 12.41
C LEU A 234 38.65 -14.14 12.38
N HIS A 235 37.81 -15.11 12.06
CA HIS A 235 36.37 -15.01 12.18
C HIS A 235 35.99 -15.49 13.57
N SER A 236 35.66 -14.55 14.45
CA SER A 236 35.14 -14.90 15.77
C SER A 236 33.68 -15.36 15.66
N ARG A 237 33.24 -16.31 16.49
CA ARG A 237 31.83 -16.68 16.64
C ARG A 237 31.07 -15.81 17.64
N LEU A 238 31.73 -14.92 18.37
CA LEU A 238 31.09 -14.02 19.34
C LEU A 238 30.30 -12.92 18.61
N PRO A 239 29.01 -12.73 18.88
CA PRO A 239 28.21 -11.73 18.17
C PRO A 239 28.78 -10.31 18.33
N ASP A 240 28.88 -9.57 17.22
CA ASP A 240 29.30 -8.16 17.20
C ASP A 240 28.16 -7.23 16.73
N TYR A 241 26.96 -7.79 16.53
CA TYR A 241 25.77 -7.06 16.11
C TYR A 241 24.55 -7.43 16.97
N THR A 242 23.93 -6.45 17.63
CA THR A 242 22.69 -6.64 18.39
C THR A 242 21.48 -6.10 17.64
N VAL A 243 20.50 -6.96 17.38
CA VAL A 243 19.26 -6.60 16.68
C VAL A 243 18.13 -6.62 17.69
N THR A 244 17.57 -5.44 17.97
CA THR A 244 16.42 -5.30 18.88
C THR A 244 15.14 -5.19 18.08
N PHE A 245 14.18 -6.06 18.35
CA PHE A 245 12.83 -6.03 17.83
C PHE A 245 11.94 -5.29 18.81
N ASP A 246 11.49 -4.08 18.45
CA ASP A 246 10.54 -3.26 19.20
C ASP A 246 9.13 -3.51 18.65
N GLY A 247 8.32 -4.27 19.39
CA GLY A 247 6.97 -4.66 18.96
C GLY A 247 5.98 -3.49 18.91
N LYS A 248 6.33 -2.29 19.40
CA LYS A 248 5.49 -1.09 19.41
C LYS A 248 4.05 -1.35 19.88
N GLY A 249 3.90 -1.91 21.07
CA GLY A 249 2.62 -2.17 21.72
C GLY A 249 2.05 -3.56 21.46
N ALA A 250 2.86 -4.50 20.98
CA ALA A 250 2.50 -5.91 20.83
C ALA A 250 2.67 -6.70 22.13
N GLU A 251 2.04 -7.87 22.25
CA GLU A 251 2.29 -8.76 23.39
C GLU A 251 3.73 -9.31 23.36
N GLY A 252 4.50 -9.14 24.44
CA GLY A 252 5.91 -9.58 24.51
C GLY A 252 6.94 -8.56 23.99
N ASP A 253 6.59 -7.28 24.08
CA ASP A 253 6.99 -6.10 23.27
C ASP A 253 8.48 -5.77 23.03
N THR A 254 9.45 -6.57 23.48
CA THR A 254 10.82 -6.49 22.96
C THR A 254 11.54 -7.84 22.98
N ALA A 255 12.23 -8.17 21.88
CA ALA A 255 13.17 -9.29 21.79
C ALA A 255 14.50 -8.79 21.23
N ALA A 256 15.61 -9.41 21.61
CA ALA A 256 16.91 -9.13 21.02
C ALA A 256 17.51 -10.42 20.47
N VAL A 257 18.09 -10.32 19.28
CA VAL A 257 18.88 -11.39 18.67
C VAL A 257 20.28 -10.86 18.43
N ASN A 258 21.24 -11.72 18.74
CA ASN A 258 22.65 -11.47 18.51
C ASN A 258 23.04 -12.08 17.16
N ALA A 259 23.70 -11.30 16.31
CA ALA A 259 24.11 -11.67 14.96
C ALA A 259 25.52 -11.13 14.64
N LYS A 260 26.01 -11.39 13.43
CA LYS A 260 27.26 -10.82 12.93
C LYS A 260 27.07 -9.64 12.00
N LEU A 261 28.10 -8.80 11.95
CA LEU A 261 28.29 -7.88 10.84
C LEU A 261 28.39 -8.66 9.52
N ASN A 262 27.61 -8.22 8.55
CA ASN A 262 27.35 -8.82 7.23
C ASN A 262 26.45 -10.07 7.22
N ASP A 263 25.81 -10.43 8.34
CA ASP A 263 24.78 -11.46 8.33
C ASP A 263 23.47 -10.96 7.71
N THR A 264 22.67 -11.89 7.21
CA THR A 264 21.23 -11.72 7.00
C THR A 264 20.46 -12.39 8.15
N LEU A 265 19.21 -11.98 8.38
CA LEU A 265 18.37 -12.54 9.44
C LEU A 265 17.19 -13.28 8.85
N THR A 266 16.80 -14.39 9.46
CA THR A 266 15.49 -15.03 9.22
C THR A 266 14.40 -14.32 10.02
N ALA A 267 13.20 -14.21 9.46
CA ALA A 267 12.09 -13.52 10.11
C ALA A 267 11.77 -14.10 11.49
N PRO A 268 11.56 -13.27 12.54
CA PRO A 268 11.00 -13.76 13.79
C PRO A 268 9.56 -14.18 13.60
N THR A 269 8.97 -14.85 14.60
CA THR A 269 7.50 -15.03 14.62
C THR A 269 6.84 -13.66 14.59
N GLU A 270 5.88 -13.48 13.68
CA GLU A 270 5.16 -12.22 13.57
C GLU A 270 4.53 -11.86 14.92
N PRO A 271 4.76 -10.63 15.41
CA PRO A 271 4.11 -10.19 16.63
C PRO A 271 2.61 -10.09 16.40
N SER A 272 1.82 -10.15 17.47
CA SER A 272 0.37 -9.94 17.42
C SER A 272 -0.03 -8.75 18.28
N ARG A 273 -0.90 -7.89 17.74
CA ARG A 273 -1.48 -6.74 18.44
C ARG A 273 -2.97 -6.67 18.13
N ASP A 274 -3.80 -6.76 19.17
CA ASP A 274 -5.26 -6.76 19.04
C ASP A 274 -5.79 -5.53 18.30
N GLY A 275 -6.56 -5.76 17.25
CA GLY A 275 -7.13 -4.70 16.41
C GLY A 275 -6.14 -4.09 15.41
N PHE A 276 -5.01 -4.75 15.14
CA PHE A 276 -4.02 -4.32 14.15
C PHE A 276 -3.53 -5.50 13.30
N VAL A 277 -3.17 -5.20 12.05
CA VAL A 277 -2.39 -6.07 11.16
C VAL A 277 -0.93 -5.67 11.26
N PHE A 278 -0.04 -6.66 11.38
CA PHE A 278 1.39 -6.45 11.35
C PHE A 278 1.85 -6.08 9.92
N GLY A 279 2.46 -4.92 9.77
CA GLY A 279 2.88 -4.35 8.48
C GLY A 279 4.36 -4.58 8.14
N GLY A 280 5.09 -5.30 8.99
CA GLY A 280 6.52 -5.57 8.82
C GLY A 280 7.41 -4.82 9.82
N TRP A 281 8.70 -5.15 9.76
CA TRP A 281 9.75 -4.58 10.60
C TRP A 281 10.47 -3.47 9.83
N TYR A 282 10.57 -2.29 10.45
CA TYR A 282 11.20 -1.11 9.85
C TYR A 282 12.37 -0.63 10.69
N TYR A 283 13.31 0.06 10.05
CA TYR A 283 14.42 0.73 10.72
C TYR A 283 14.66 2.10 10.10
N THR A 284 15.34 2.97 10.84
CA THR A 284 15.74 4.29 10.34
C THR A 284 17.24 4.39 10.17
N VAL A 285 17.64 5.11 9.12
CA VAL A 285 19.03 5.49 8.87
C VAL A 285 19.09 7.01 8.85
N THR A 286 19.90 7.58 9.75
CA THR A 286 20.18 9.01 9.80
C THR A 286 21.53 9.30 9.16
N LYS A 287 21.55 10.14 8.13
CA LYS A 287 22.77 10.60 7.45
C LYS A 287 23.00 12.08 7.68
N GLY A 288 24.21 12.47 8.05
CA GLY A 288 24.59 13.85 8.38
C GLY A 288 24.60 14.12 9.90
N GLU A 289 25.02 15.32 10.29
CA GLU A 289 25.13 15.74 11.69
C GLU A 289 24.34 17.04 11.94
N GLY A 290 23.83 17.21 13.15
CA GLY A 290 23.14 18.44 13.57
C GLY A 290 21.84 18.69 12.81
N ASP A 291 21.53 19.96 12.56
CA ASP A 291 20.27 20.39 11.91
C ASP A 291 20.15 19.94 10.44
N ASP A 292 21.24 19.47 9.83
CA ASP A 292 21.26 18.98 8.44
C ASP A 292 21.09 17.45 8.34
N ALA A 293 20.94 16.76 9.46
CA ALA A 293 20.76 15.31 9.48
C ALA A 293 19.43 14.89 8.84
N VAL A 294 19.49 13.99 7.86
CA VAL A 294 18.31 13.44 7.17
C VAL A 294 18.07 12.03 7.69
N THR A 295 16.91 11.80 8.28
CA THR A 295 16.47 10.46 8.71
C THR A 295 15.53 9.87 7.67
N THR A 296 15.88 8.68 7.18
CA THR A 296 15.09 7.91 6.22
C THR A 296 14.70 6.59 6.85
N GLU A 297 13.48 6.16 6.59
CA GLU A 297 12.94 4.90 7.09
C GLU A 297 12.94 3.85 5.98
N HIS A 298 13.22 2.61 6.33
CA HIS A 298 13.40 1.48 5.41
C HIS A 298 12.69 0.24 5.96
N LEU A 299 12.09 -0.56 5.08
CA LEU A 299 11.59 -1.90 5.40
C LEU A 299 12.79 -2.85 5.55
N PHE A 300 12.82 -3.64 6.62
CA PHE A 300 13.81 -4.70 6.80
C PHE A 300 13.32 -5.97 6.10
N VAL A 301 14.05 -6.43 5.08
CA VAL A 301 13.76 -7.66 4.33
C VAL A 301 14.54 -8.81 4.96
N PHE A 302 13.84 -9.82 5.47
CA PHE A 302 14.48 -11.00 6.05
C PHE A 302 14.88 -12.00 4.97
N PHE A 303 15.93 -12.78 5.25
CA PHE A 303 16.30 -13.91 4.43
C PHE A 303 15.28 -15.04 4.56
N GLU A 304 14.86 -15.56 3.41
CA GLU A 304 13.94 -16.68 3.26
C GLU A 304 14.48 -17.66 2.21
N GLU A 305 14.45 -18.95 2.54
CA GLU A 305 14.77 -20.04 1.63
C GLU A 305 13.49 -20.85 1.38
N THR A 306 13.12 -21.01 0.11
CA THR A 306 11.94 -21.75 -0.34
C THR A 306 12.31 -22.88 -1.29
N ASP A 307 11.36 -23.77 -1.58
CA ASP A 307 11.56 -24.85 -2.55
C ASP A 307 11.90 -24.32 -3.97
N ASP A 308 11.55 -23.07 -4.29
CA ASP A 308 11.78 -22.41 -5.58
C ASP A 308 13.05 -21.52 -5.60
N GLY A 309 13.81 -21.47 -4.51
CA GLY A 309 15.03 -20.65 -4.35
C GLY A 309 15.04 -19.82 -3.07
N ASP A 310 16.13 -19.07 -2.85
CA ASP A 310 16.24 -18.10 -1.76
C ASP A 310 16.10 -16.64 -2.26
N ASN A 311 15.98 -15.70 -1.32
CA ASN A 311 15.94 -14.27 -1.60
C ASN A 311 17.27 -13.56 -1.24
N SER A 312 18.42 -14.25 -1.33
CA SER A 312 19.70 -13.71 -0.82
C SER A 312 20.07 -12.35 -1.41
N ASP A 313 19.67 -12.09 -2.66
CA ASP A 313 19.93 -10.84 -3.37
C ASP A 313 19.10 -9.66 -2.86
N ASP A 314 17.94 -9.92 -2.25
CA ASP A 314 17.01 -8.90 -1.73
C ASP A 314 17.08 -8.75 -0.20
N ALA A 315 17.60 -9.75 0.51
CA ALA A 315 17.68 -9.77 1.96
C ALA A 315 18.54 -8.63 2.51
N THR A 316 18.07 -7.97 3.58
CA THR A 316 18.80 -6.88 4.22
C THR A 316 19.99 -7.42 5.01
N VAL A 317 21.19 -7.01 4.58
CA VAL A 317 22.46 -7.36 5.23
C VAL A 317 22.74 -6.39 6.39
N LEU A 318 23.01 -6.95 7.58
CA LEU A 318 23.43 -6.21 8.76
C LEU A 318 24.79 -5.56 8.53
N SER A 319 24.81 -4.29 8.12
CA SER A 319 26.04 -3.57 7.80
C SER A 319 26.31 -2.44 8.79
N GLU A 320 27.52 -1.89 8.73
CA GLU A 320 27.89 -0.70 9.49
C GLU A 320 27.03 0.51 9.11
N SER A 321 26.50 0.52 7.88
CA SER A 321 25.75 1.65 7.33
C SER A 321 24.32 1.78 7.87
N ILE A 322 23.79 0.70 8.45
CA ILE A 322 22.43 0.65 9.03
C ILE A 322 22.44 0.50 10.54
N GLY A 323 23.61 0.21 11.13
CA GLY A 323 23.80 0.01 12.56
C GLY A 323 24.40 1.22 13.27
N THR A 324 24.12 1.32 14.56
CA THR A 324 24.75 2.28 15.47
C THR A 324 25.95 1.62 16.14
N LYS A 325 27.13 2.19 15.95
CA LYS A 325 28.37 1.69 16.56
C LYS A 325 28.48 2.07 18.04
N GLY A 326 28.68 1.09 18.91
CA GLY A 326 28.95 1.23 20.34
C GLY A 326 30.40 1.59 20.65
N GLU A 327 30.66 2.01 21.88
CA GLU A 327 32.01 2.37 22.36
C GLU A 327 32.97 1.19 22.40
N ASP A 328 32.43 -0.03 22.50
CA ASP A 328 33.14 -1.32 22.48
C ASP A 328 33.42 -1.84 21.06
N GLY A 329 32.96 -1.11 20.03
CA GLY A 329 33.10 -1.50 18.62
C GLY A 329 32.01 -2.40 18.08
N SER A 330 31.04 -2.81 18.90
CA SER A 330 29.85 -3.55 18.46
C SER A 330 28.88 -2.65 17.68
N TYR A 331 27.98 -3.24 16.89
CA TYR A 331 26.93 -2.53 16.20
C TYR A 331 25.57 -2.91 16.76
N SER A 332 24.61 -1.98 16.73
CA SER A 332 23.23 -2.26 17.14
C SER A 332 22.22 -1.63 16.19
N ILE A 333 21.10 -2.32 15.98
CA ILE A 333 19.96 -1.79 15.22
C ILE A 333 18.67 -2.07 15.99
N THR A 334 17.72 -1.14 15.92
CA THR A 334 16.36 -1.35 16.40
C THR A 334 15.42 -1.47 15.20
N LEU A 335 14.83 -2.64 15.04
CA LEU A 335 13.76 -2.91 14.11
C LEU A 335 12.44 -2.70 14.86
N TYR A 336 11.60 -1.77 14.42
CA TYR A 336 10.30 -1.54 15.05
C TYR A 336 9.16 -2.04 14.16
N ALA A 337 8.17 -2.64 14.81
CA ALA A 337 6.97 -3.11 14.16
C ALA A 337 6.12 -1.93 13.68
N LYS A 338 5.69 -1.97 12.42
CA LYS A 338 4.61 -1.13 11.94
C LYS A 338 3.28 -1.86 12.02
N TRP A 339 2.26 -1.12 12.42
CA TRP A 339 0.92 -1.66 12.64
C TRP A 339 -0.09 -0.85 11.85
N GLN A 340 -0.98 -1.57 11.17
CA GLN A 340 -2.13 -0.96 10.50
C GLN A 340 -3.39 -1.37 11.23
N ARG A 341 -4.17 -0.39 11.68
CA ARG A 341 -5.41 -0.64 12.42
C ARG A 341 -6.36 -1.52 11.60
N SER A 342 -7.02 -2.48 12.24
CA SER A 342 -7.84 -3.49 11.57
C SER A 342 -9.19 -3.68 12.24
N PHE A 343 -10.24 -3.78 11.43
CA PHE A 343 -11.61 -3.99 11.89
C PHE A 343 -12.31 -5.05 11.06
N THR A 344 -13.09 -5.90 11.73
CA THR A 344 -14.11 -6.71 11.06
C THR A 344 -15.46 -6.07 11.31
N LEU A 345 -16.11 -5.61 10.25
CA LEU A 345 -17.44 -5.02 10.30
C LEU A 345 -18.50 -6.14 10.28
N THR A 346 -19.42 -6.06 11.24
CA THR A 346 -20.55 -6.98 11.43
C THR A 346 -21.82 -6.17 11.70
N ALA A 347 -22.99 -6.81 11.66
CA ALA A 347 -24.24 -6.12 11.99
C ALA A 347 -24.26 -5.59 13.44
N ASP A 348 -23.58 -6.27 14.36
CA ASP A 348 -23.60 -5.94 15.79
C ASP A 348 -22.68 -4.75 16.14
N ASN A 349 -21.63 -4.47 15.37
CA ASN A 349 -20.63 -3.46 15.69
C ASN A 349 -20.59 -2.24 14.74
N ALA A 350 -21.43 -2.23 13.69
CA ALA A 350 -21.38 -1.17 12.69
C ALA A 350 -21.63 0.24 13.26
N ALA A 351 -22.60 0.38 14.15
CA ALA A 351 -22.92 1.66 14.79
C ALA A 351 -21.76 2.15 15.69
N ASP A 352 -21.15 1.23 16.44
CA ASP A 352 -20.01 1.54 17.32
C ASP A 352 -18.79 1.97 16.50
N LEU A 353 -18.52 1.29 15.37
CA LEU A 353 -17.46 1.69 14.46
C LEU A 353 -17.70 3.09 13.88
N ALA A 354 -18.92 3.37 13.41
CA ALA A 354 -19.24 4.69 12.85
C ALA A 354 -19.07 5.81 13.87
N SER A 355 -19.48 5.59 15.13
CA SER A 355 -19.25 6.55 16.21
C SER A 355 -17.76 6.73 16.49
N ALA A 356 -16.99 5.65 16.57
CA ALA A 356 -15.56 5.71 16.86
C ALA A 356 -14.77 6.42 15.77
N VAL A 357 -15.10 6.19 14.49
CA VAL A 357 -14.54 6.92 13.35
C VAL A 357 -14.89 8.40 13.45
N ALA A 358 -16.16 8.75 13.70
CA ALA A 358 -16.57 10.14 13.82
C ALA A 358 -15.84 10.88 14.96
N ASP A 359 -15.71 10.26 16.13
CA ASP A 359 -15.00 10.83 17.28
C ASP A 359 -13.50 11.01 16.99
N ALA A 360 -12.87 10.04 16.33
CA ALA A 360 -11.46 10.13 15.94
C ALA A 360 -11.21 11.26 14.95
N LEU A 361 -12.05 11.40 13.92
CA LEU A 361 -11.93 12.44 12.91
C LEU A 361 -12.21 13.85 13.46
N ALA A 362 -13.03 13.95 14.51
CA ALA A 362 -13.30 15.21 15.21
C ALA A 362 -12.22 15.61 16.22
N GLY A 363 -11.30 14.70 16.57
CA GLY A 363 -10.21 14.96 17.51
C GLY A 363 -9.13 15.91 16.96
N ASP A 364 -8.22 16.35 17.83
CA ASP A 364 -7.07 17.20 17.45
C ASP A 364 -5.79 16.37 17.16
N ASP A 365 -5.82 15.05 17.37
CA ASP A 365 -4.68 14.16 17.17
C ASP A 365 -4.60 13.71 15.70
N GLU A 366 -3.76 14.39 14.91
CA GLU A 366 -3.56 14.09 13.50
C GLU A 366 -2.99 12.69 13.25
N ALA A 367 -2.17 12.16 14.15
CA ALA A 367 -1.65 10.80 14.01
C ALA A 367 -2.75 9.76 14.22
N ALA A 368 -3.65 10.00 15.17
CA ALA A 368 -4.84 9.17 15.32
C ALA A 368 -5.73 9.23 14.08
N LYS A 369 -5.99 10.41 13.49
CA LYS A 369 -6.77 10.53 12.25
C LYS A 369 -6.17 9.70 11.12
N GLU A 370 -4.87 9.83 10.88
CA GLU A 370 -4.15 9.07 9.86
C GLU A 370 -4.27 7.55 10.09
N GLU A 371 -4.14 7.10 11.35
CA GLU A 371 -4.27 5.70 11.73
C GLU A 371 -5.67 5.14 11.44
N TRP A 372 -6.74 5.93 11.67
CA TRP A 372 -8.11 5.55 11.34
C TRP A 372 -8.40 5.59 9.85
N GLN A 373 -7.88 6.58 9.13
CA GLN A 373 -8.03 6.70 7.68
C GLN A 373 -7.35 5.54 6.96
N ASN A 374 -6.18 5.11 7.43
CA ASN A 374 -5.41 4.01 6.84
C ASN A 374 -5.81 2.62 7.36
N ALA A 375 -6.98 2.47 7.99
CA ALA A 375 -7.39 1.18 8.55
C ALA A 375 -7.66 0.10 7.49
N VAL A 376 -7.46 -1.17 7.85
CA VAL A 376 -7.95 -2.35 7.13
C VAL A 376 -9.35 -2.66 7.63
N ILE A 377 -10.34 -2.69 6.74
CA ILE A 377 -11.74 -2.99 7.08
C ILE A 377 -12.18 -4.24 6.32
N ASN A 378 -12.59 -5.27 7.03
CA ASN A 378 -13.13 -6.50 6.44
C ASN A 378 -14.63 -6.59 6.71
N VAL A 379 -15.43 -6.77 5.67
CA VAL A 379 -16.86 -7.10 5.80
C VAL A 379 -17.01 -8.58 5.51
N THR A 380 -17.45 -9.36 6.50
CA THR A 380 -17.46 -10.84 6.41
C THR A 380 -18.85 -11.45 6.33
N GLU A 381 -19.89 -10.63 6.50
CA GLU A 381 -21.29 -11.03 6.46
C GLU A 381 -22.17 -9.94 5.85
N ASN A 382 -23.38 -10.31 5.45
CA ASN A 382 -24.35 -9.32 4.97
C ASN A 382 -24.86 -8.47 6.14
N ILE A 383 -24.91 -7.16 5.94
CA ILE A 383 -25.25 -6.18 6.96
C ILE A 383 -26.44 -5.35 6.49
N THR A 384 -27.44 -5.15 7.34
CA THR A 384 -28.54 -4.21 7.10
C THR A 384 -28.56 -3.15 8.18
N LEU A 385 -28.40 -1.89 7.75
CA LEU A 385 -28.36 -0.71 8.59
C LEU A 385 -29.59 0.15 8.28
N THR A 386 -30.49 0.27 9.25
CA THR A 386 -31.64 1.17 9.19
C THR A 386 -31.38 2.31 10.14
N LEU A 387 -31.16 3.52 9.66
CA LEU A 387 -30.71 4.58 10.57
C LEU A 387 -31.22 5.97 10.18
N THR A 388 -31.59 6.69 11.24
CA THR A 388 -31.56 8.15 11.37
C THR A 388 -30.21 8.64 11.90
N ASP A 389 -29.37 7.74 12.43
CA ASP A 389 -28.10 8.03 13.11
C ASP A 389 -26.86 7.42 12.41
N TRP A 390 -26.98 6.92 11.17
CA TRP A 390 -25.81 6.49 10.39
C TRP A 390 -25.19 7.72 9.77
N THR A 391 -23.98 8.03 10.21
CA THR A 391 -23.13 8.95 9.47
C THR A 391 -22.24 8.10 8.57
N PRO A 392 -22.17 8.39 7.25
CA PRO A 392 -21.21 7.74 6.36
C PRO A 392 -19.82 7.76 6.98
N LEU A 393 -19.08 6.66 6.85
CA LEU A 393 -17.72 6.59 7.39
C LEU A 393 -16.81 7.53 6.60
N PHE A 394 -15.96 8.29 7.29
CA PHE A 394 -15.00 9.22 6.68
C PHE A 394 -15.66 10.40 5.94
N THR A 395 -14.89 11.44 5.66
CA THR A 395 -15.38 12.69 5.07
C THR A 395 -14.47 13.16 3.94
N GLU A 396 -14.91 14.12 3.11
CA GLU A 396 -14.04 14.69 2.05
C GLU A 396 -12.79 15.38 2.63
N GLU A 397 -12.85 15.86 3.88
CA GLU A 397 -11.69 16.41 4.62
C GLU A 397 -10.75 15.32 5.13
N TYR A 398 -11.31 14.20 5.61
CA TYR A 398 -10.57 13.06 6.13
C TYR A 398 -11.02 11.77 5.42
N PRO A 399 -10.58 11.53 4.16
CA PRO A 399 -11.02 10.39 3.38
C PRO A 399 -10.41 9.08 3.91
N PHE A 400 -11.10 7.96 3.67
CA PHE A 400 -10.53 6.63 3.90
C PHE A 400 -9.35 6.40 2.98
N THR A 401 -8.16 6.07 3.48
CA THR A 401 -6.94 5.81 2.68
C THR A 401 -6.49 4.35 2.74
N GLY A 402 -7.07 3.55 3.63
CA GLY A 402 -6.71 2.15 3.83
C GLY A 402 -7.34 1.19 2.82
N THR A 403 -7.54 -0.06 3.25
CA THR A 403 -8.09 -1.13 2.42
C THR A 403 -9.38 -1.67 3.00
N LEU A 404 -10.41 -1.78 2.16
CA LEU A 404 -11.68 -2.38 2.53
C LEU A 404 -11.97 -3.57 1.62
N THR A 405 -12.18 -4.75 2.23
CA THR A 405 -12.51 -5.98 1.49
C THR A 405 -13.84 -6.53 1.95
N GLY A 406 -14.75 -6.74 1.00
CA GLY A 406 -16.09 -7.23 1.29
C GLY A 406 -16.29 -8.74 1.17
N GLY A 407 -15.39 -9.49 0.53
CA GLY A 407 -15.55 -10.93 0.30
C GLY A 407 -16.86 -11.34 -0.41
N GLY A 408 -17.50 -10.41 -1.14
CA GLY A 408 -18.82 -10.57 -1.76
C GLY A 408 -20.01 -10.23 -0.85
N ALA A 409 -19.77 -9.81 0.39
CA ALA A 409 -20.81 -9.42 1.33
C ALA A 409 -21.58 -8.18 0.88
N THR A 410 -22.84 -8.08 1.32
CA THR A 410 -23.75 -6.99 0.99
C THR A 410 -24.05 -6.11 2.20
N VAL A 411 -23.81 -4.80 2.08
CA VAL A 411 -24.20 -3.78 3.04
C VAL A 411 -25.41 -3.02 2.50
N ILE A 412 -26.52 -3.01 3.26
CA ILE A 412 -27.76 -2.31 2.90
C ILE A 412 -27.96 -1.12 3.85
N LEU A 413 -28.04 0.08 3.31
CA LEU A 413 -28.28 1.34 4.01
C LEU A 413 -29.67 1.86 3.68
N THR A 414 -30.45 2.24 4.69
CA THR A 414 -31.77 2.86 4.50
C THR A 414 -31.85 4.20 5.21
N TYR A 415 -32.12 5.26 4.43
CA TYR A 415 -32.29 6.64 4.86
C TYR A 415 -33.73 7.11 4.63
N ASP A 416 -34.21 7.96 5.53
CA ASP A 416 -35.50 8.64 5.43
C ASP A 416 -35.38 10.14 5.72
N ALA A 417 -36.53 10.82 5.80
CA ALA A 417 -36.60 12.26 5.99
C ALA A 417 -36.06 12.77 7.35
N ALA A 418 -35.78 11.89 8.31
CA ALA A 418 -35.20 12.27 9.60
C ALA A 418 -33.67 12.38 9.56
N TYR A 419 -33.00 11.86 8.53
CA TYR A 419 -31.56 12.04 8.35
C TYR A 419 -31.20 13.51 8.08
N THR A 420 -30.27 14.08 8.83
CA THR A 420 -29.93 15.52 8.74
C THR A 420 -28.66 15.81 7.93
N GLY A 421 -27.95 14.77 7.49
CA GLY A 421 -26.75 14.93 6.68
C GLY A 421 -27.04 15.16 5.19
N SER A 422 -25.98 15.48 4.45
CA SER A 422 -26.03 15.70 3.01
C SER A 422 -25.43 14.57 2.17
N VAL A 423 -24.83 13.55 2.81
CA VAL A 423 -24.17 12.44 2.14
C VAL A 423 -24.89 11.15 2.49
N TYR A 424 -25.40 10.46 1.48
CA TYR A 424 -26.17 9.23 1.59
C TYR A 424 -25.33 8.10 1.00
N ALA A 425 -24.41 7.57 1.81
CA ALA A 425 -23.37 6.65 1.38
C ALA A 425 -22.86 5.74 2.50
N PHE A 426 -22.17 4.66 2.12
CA PHE A 426 -21.44 3.83 3.07
C PHE A 426 -20.17 4.54 3.54
N LEU A 427 -19.36 5.00 2.59
CA LEU A 427 -18.21 5.87 2.83
C LEU A 427 -18.54 7.29 2.36
N GLY A 428 -18.32 8.29 3.22
CA GLY A 428 -18.47 9.69 2.83
C GLY A 428 -17.41 10.10 1.80
N ALA A 429 -16.17 9.64 1.97
CA ALA A 429 -15.13 9.74 0.96
C ALA A 429 -14.12 8.59 1.01
N ASN A 430 -13.63 8.19 -0.16
CA ASN A 430 -12.63 7.15 -0.35
C ASN A 430 -11.43 7.69 -1.14
N ALA A 431 -10.24 7.52 -0.61
CA ALA A 431 -8.93 7.71 -1.26
C ALA A 431 -8.09 6.41 -1.25
N GLY A 432 -8.57 5.36 -0.59
CA GLY A 432 -7.95 4.04 -0.50
C GLY A 432 -8.56 3.06 -1.49
N THR A 433 -8.50 1.78 -1.15
CA THR A 433 -9.00 0.69 -2.00
C THR A 433 -10.22 0.03 -1.37
N VAL A 434 -11.31 -0.08 -2.12
CA VAL A 434 -12.48 -0.87 -1.76
C VAL A 434 -12.65 -1.98 -2.77
N SER A 435 -12.69 -3.24 -2.32
CA SER A 435 -12.79 -4.39 -3.21
C SER A 435 -13.83 -5.42 -2.77
N ASN A 436 -14.42 -6.11 -3.75
CA ASN A 436 -15.31 -7.26 -3.53
C ASN A 436 -16.45 -6.97 -2.55
N LEU A 437 -17.04 -5.76 -2.58
CA LEU A 437 -18.14 -5.38 -1.68
C LEU A 437 -19.39 -5.02 -2.48
N ASN A 438 -20.54 -5.48 -1.99
CA ASN A 438 -21.83 -5.07 -2.52
C ASN A 438 -22.44 -4.00 -1.59
N VAL A 439 -22.84 -2.86 -2.13
CA VAL A 439 -23.44 -1.76 -1.35
C VAL A 439 -24.79 -1.38 -1.95
N THR A 440 -25.83 -1.44 -1.13
CA THR A 440 -27.19 -0.97 -1.47
C THR A 440 -27.54 0.25 -0.65
N VAL A 441 -27.79 1.39 -1.30
CA VAL A 441 -28.28 2.62 -0.68
C VAL A 441 -29.75 2.81 -1.03
N LYS A 442 -30.61 2.98 -0.01
CA LYS A 442 -32.04 3.27 -0.16
C LYS A 442 -32.37 4.59 0.52
N VAL A 443 -32.93 5.54 -0.23
CA VAL A 443 -33.34 6.86 0.25
C VAL A 443 -34.82 7.03 -0.03
N SER A 444 -35.68 6.87 0.98
CA SER A 444 -37.12 7.04 0.77
C SER A 444 -37.52 8.51 0.62
N ALA A 445 -36.80 9.40 1.29
CA ALA A 445 -36.94 10.85 1.20
C ALA A 445 -35.64 11.52 1.65
N PHE A 446 -35.30 12.66 1.05
CA PHE A 446 -34.21 13.50 1.55
C PHE A 446 -34.66 14.23 2.81
N GLY A 447 -33.83 14.20 3.86
CA GLY A 447 -34.06 14.99 5.06
C GLY A 447 -33.60 16.44 4.93
N THR A 448 -33.48 17.12 6.07
CA THR A 448 -33.04 18.54 6.13
C THR A 448 -31.55 18.63 6.39
N SER A 449 -30.81 19.32 5.53
CA SER A 449 -29.39 19.64 5.78
C SER A 449 -29.10 21.11 5.48
N ASP A 450 -28.04 21.65 6.07
CA ASP A 450 -27.57 23.02 5.80
C ASP A 450 -26.70 23.13 4.54
N SER A 451 -26.33 21.99 3.93
CA SER A 451 -25.52 21.96 2.70
C SER A 451 -26.35 22.29 1.46
N ASP A 452 -25.74 22.99 0.50
CA ASP A 452 -26.35 23.28 -0.80
C ASP A 452 -26.39 22.07 -1.74
N SER A 453 -25.75 20.95 -1.34
CA SER A 453 -25.63 19.74 -2.16
C SER A 453 -26.09 18.49 -1.42
N LEU A 454 -26.57 17.50 -2.18
CA LEU A 454 -26.88 16.15 -1.74
C LEU A 454 -26.05 15.17 -2.56
N LEU A 455 -25.30 14.29 -1.90
CA LEU A 455 -24.46 13.28 -2.54
C LEU A 455 -25.07 11.91 -2.24
N VAL A 456 -25.38 11.13 -3.26
CA VAL A 456 -25.97 9.79 -3.12
C VAL A 456 -25.18 8.78 -3.95
N GLY A 457 -24.70 7.74 -3.29
CA GLY A 457 -23.98 6.62 -3.91
C GLY A 457 -23.37 5.69 -2.87
N ALA A 458 -22.76 4.59 -3.27
CA ALA A 458 -22.04 3.72 -2.33
C ALA A 458 -20.91 4.49 -1.62
N VAL A 459 -20.24 5.38 -2.37
CA VAL A 459 -19.29 6.37 -1.87
C VAL A 459 -19.80 7.79 -2.18
N GLY A 460 -19.64 8.73 -1.25
CA GLY A 460 -19.93 10.14 -1.51
C GLY A 460 -18.94 10.72 -2.53
N VAL A 461 -17.66 10.74 -2.18
CA VAL A 461 -16.56 11.22 -3.06
C VAL A 461 -15.49 10.14 -3.21
N ASN A 462 -15.21 9.69 -4.44
CA ASN A 462 -14.15 8.71 -4.70
C ASN A 462 -12.92 9.38 -5.35
N SER A 463 -11.78 9.37 -4.67
CA SER A 463 -10.43 9.66 -5.17
C SER A 463 -9.52 8.43 -5.17
N GLY A 464 -10.00 7.28 -4.71
CA GLY A 464 -9.25 6.02 -4.68
C GLY A 464 -9.77 4.99 -5.69
N THR A 465 -9.61 3.71 -5.36
CA THR A 465 -9.95 2.58 -6.22
C THR A 465 -11.17 1.84 -5.69
N LEU A 466 -12.16 1.61 -6.57
CA LEU A 466 -13.27 0.70 -6.35
C LEU A 466 -13.12 -0.48 -7.33
N ASN A 467 -12.97 -1.71 -6.84
CA ASN A 467 -12.68 -2.86 -7.69
C ASN A 467 -13.59 -4.06 -7.39
N ALA A 468 -14.16 -4.67 -8.42
CA ALA A 468 -15.01 -5.87 -8.29
C ALA A 468 -16.18 -5.69 -7.30
N CYS A 469 -16.78 -4.50 -7.29
CA CYS A 469 -17.88 -4.14 -6.38
C CYS A 469 -19.23 -4.11 -7.12
N THR A 470 -20.32 -4.40 -6.40
CA THR A 470 -21.68 -4.22 -6.91
C THR A 470 -22.39 -3.09 -6.18
N PHE A 471 -22.97 -2.15 -6.91
CA PHE A 471 -23.64 -0.99 -6.34
C PHE A 471 -25.12 -0.96 -6.69
N THR A 472 -25.96 -0.65 -5.71
CA THR A 472 -27.40 -0.46 -5.92
C THR A 472 -27.87 0.80 -5.23
N VAL A 473 -28.49 1.73 -5.95
CA VAL A 473 -29.02 2.98 -5.38
C VAL A 473 -30.51 3.11 -5.71
N ASN A 474 -31.34 3.32 -4.69
CA ASN A 474 -32.77 3.56 -4.83
C ASN A 474 -33.16 4.87 -4.14
N ILE A 475 -33.74 5.83 -4.88
CA ILE A 475 -34.17 7.12 -4.35
C ILE A 475 -35.63 7.36 -4.73
N GLY A 476 -36.50 7.50 -3.73
CA GLY A 476 -37.93 7.70 -3.94
C GLY A 476 -38.58 6.56 -4.75
N SER A 477 -39.69 6.88 -5.42
CA SER A 477 -40.40 5.99 -6.34
C SER A 477 -41.21 6.79 -7.36
N ALA A 478 -41.72 6.13 -8.41
CA ALA A 478 -42.59 6.77 -9.41
C ALA A 478 -43.82 7.46 -8.79
N ASP A 479 -44.40 6.86 -7.74
CA ASP A 479 -45.57 7.40 -7.05
C ASP A 479 -45.23 8.41 -5.93
N ALA A 480 -43.97 8.47 -5.52
CA ALA A 480 -43.49 9.32 -4.43
C ALA A 480 -42.02 9.72 -4.66
N LYS A 481 -41.82 10.79 -5.46
CA LYS A 481 -40.50 11.35 -5.73
C LYS A 481 -39.90 11.98 -4.46
N ALA A 482 -38.59 11.86 -4.28
CA ALA A 482 -37.86 12.50 -3.19
C ALA A 482 -37.64 13.99 -3.47
N ALA A 483 -38.11 14.87 -2.58
CA ALA A 483 -37.98 16.31 -2.73
C ALA A 483 -36.56 16.79 -2.41
N ALA A 484 -35.85 17.32 -3.40
CA ALA A 484 -34.48 17.82 -3.27
C ALA A 484 -34.38 19.26 -2.75
N GLN A 485 -35.51 19.95 -2.57
CA GLN A 485 -35.61 21.24 -1.86
C GLN A 485 -34.70 22.36 -2.45
N GLY A 486 -34.54 22.38 -3.77
CA GLY A 486 -33.72 23.37 -4.49
C GLY A 486 -32.21 23.12 -4.44
N LYS A 487 -31.75 22.03 -3.82
CA LYS A 487 -30.32 21.68 -3.70
C LYS A 487 -29.76 21.11 -5.00
N THR A 488 -28.44 21.12 -5.12
CA THR A 488 -27.74 20.37 -6.18
C THR A 488 -27.67 18.90 -5.78
N VAL A 489 -28.09 17.99 -6.64
CA VAL A 489 -28.10 16.55 -6.35
C VAL A 489 -27.09 15.83 -7.23
N TYR A 490 -26.21 15.06 -6.61
CA TYR A 490 -25.23 14.20 -7.26
C TYR A 490 -25.60 12.74 -6.99
N ILE A 491 -25.81 11.96 -8.05
CA ILE A 491 -26.26 10.56 -7.96
C ILE A 491 -25.31 9.69 -8.78
N GLY A 492 -24.68 8.73 -8.13
CA GLY A 492 -23.90 7.69 -8.78
C GLY A 492 -24.08 6.37 -8.03
N GLY A 493 -24.09 5.23 -8.73
CA GLY A 493 -24.11 3.94 -8.05
C GLY A 493 -22.85 3.74 -7.20
N ALA A 494 -21.69 3.83 -7.85
CA ALA A 494 -20.39 3.70 -7.20
C ALA A 494 -20.04 4.95 -6.39
N ALA A 495 -20.10 6.13 -7.02
CA ALA A 495 -19.71 7.38 -6.39
C ALA A 495 -20.61 8.56 -6.80
N ALA A 496 -21.10 9.36 -5.85
CA ALA A 496 -21.83 10.57 -6.21
C ALA A 496 -20.94 11.54 -6.98
N ARG A 497 -19.69 11.70 -6.54
CA ARG A 497 -18.63 12.45 -7.22
C ARG A 497 -17.35 11.61 -7.34
N THR A 498 -16.69 11.70 -8.47
CA THR A 498 -15.33 11.19 -8.67
C THR A 498 -14.35 12.35 -8.68
N ALA A 499 -13.36 12.28 -7.80
CA ALA A 499 -12.21 13.16 -7.75
C ALA A 499 -11.11 12.65 -8.69
N THR A 500 -10.06 13.44 -8.83
CA THR A 500 -9.00 13.25 -9.83
C THR A 500 -8.15 12.01 -9.56
N GLY A 501 -7.88 11.20 -10.59
CA GLY A 501 -7.04 10.02 -10.47
C GLY A 501 -7.71 8.84 -9.78
N SER A 502 -9.05 8.86 -9.67
CA SER A 502 -9.83 7.73 -9.18
C SER A 502 -9.90 6.59 -10.18
N GLU A 503 -10.10 5.38 -9.66
CA GLU A 503 -10.26 4.15 -10.44
C GLU A 503 -11.56 3.43 -10.07
N ILE A 504 -12.30 2.96 -11.07
CA ILE A 504 -13.47 2.09 -10.89
C ILE A 504 -13.32 0.92 -11.87
N LEU A 505 -13.09 -0.27 -11.35
CA LEU A 505 -12.63 -1.43 -12.13
C LEU A 505 -13.57 -2.61 -11.91
N THR A 506 -13.98 -3.26 -12.99
CA THR A 506 -14.71 -4.54 -12.93
C THR A 506 -15.99 -4.48 -12.06
N CYS A 507 -16.64 -3.32 -11.99
CA CYS A 507 -17.79 -3.10 -11.10
C CYS A 507 -19.12 -3.29 -11.83
N THR A 508 -20.18 -3.56 -11.07
CA THR A 508 -21.56 -3.59 -11.58
C THR A 508 -22.42 -2.58 -10.84
N SER A 509 -23.33 -1.91 -11.54
CA SER A 509 -24.23 -0.93 -10.93
C SER A 509 -25.70 -1.06 -11.37
N SER A 510 -26.60 -0.72 -10.45
CA SER A 510 -28.03 -0.53 -10.70
C SER A 510 -28.55 0.70 -9.94
N VAL A 511 -29.15 1.66 -10.62
CA VAL A 511 -29.68 2.89 -9.99
C VAL A 511 -31.13 3.11 -10.40
N ALA A 512 -31.99 3.44 -9.44
CA ALA A 512 -33.35 3.92 -9.66
C ALA A 512 -33.59 5.19 -8.82
N ALA A 513 -33.76 6.33 -9.48
CA ALA A 513 -33.85 7.63 -8.83
C ALA A 513 -35.05 8.45 -9.32
N TYR A 514 -35.93 8.80 -8.38
CA TYR A 514 -37.13 9.60 -8.61
C TYR A 514 -37.03 10.87 -7.76
N VAL A 515 -36.72 12.01 -8.37
CA VAL A 515 -36.35 13.25 -7.67
C VAL A 515 -37.19 14.42 -8.15
N ASP A 516 -37.68 15.26 -7.24
CA ASP A 516 -38.44 16.46 -7.59
C ASP A 516 -37.87 17.72 -6.93
N GLY A 517 -37.98 18.85 -7.61
CA GLY A 517 -37.60 20.15 -7.07
C GLY A 517 -36.11 20.29 -6.77
N ALA A 518 -35.22 19.69 -7.58
CA ALA A 518 -33.78 19.97 -7.48
C ALA A 518 -33.45 21.37 -8.00
N GLY A 519 -32.38 21.99 -7.49
CA GLY A 519 -31.81 23.19 -8.11
C GLY A 519 -31.08 22.82 -9.40
N SER A 520 -30.20 21.84 -9.29
CA SER A 520 -29.51 21.18 -10.39
C SER A 520 -29.35 19.69 -10.07
N ILE A 521 -29.22 18.84 -11.08
CA ILE A 521 -29.00 17.40 -10.89
C ILE A 521 -27.89 16.89 -11.82
N TYR A 522 -27.03 16.04 -11.27
CA TYR A 522 -25.96 15.33 -11.97
C TYR A 522 -26.07 13.85 -11.62
N ALA A 523 -26.52 13.03 -12.56
CA ALA A 523 -26.88 11.64 -12.29
C ALA A 523 -26.27 10.67 -13.30
N GLY A 524 -25.68 9.59 -12.81
CA GLY A 524 -25.16 8.48 -13.60
C GLY A 524 -25.31 7.13 -12.90
N GLY A 525 -25.27 6.05 -13.65
CA GLY A 525 -25.30 4.68 -13.09
C GLY A 525 -24.06 4.36 -12.29
N VAL A 526 -22.86 4.78 -12.73
CA VAL A 526 -21.60 4.59 -12.02
C VAL A 526 -21.27 5.82 -11.18
N PHE A 527 -21.23 7.00 -11.80
CA PHE A 527 -20.92 8.25 -11.11
C PHE A 527 -21.79 9.44 -11.54
N GLY A 528 -22.08 10.35 -10.61
CA GLY A 528 -22.86 11.55 -10.91
C GLY A 528 -22.03 12.65 -11.56
N PHE A 529 -20.85 12.92 -11.02
CA PHE A 529 -20.05 14.07 -11.44
C PHE A 529 -18.54 13.84 -11.30
N SER A 530 -17.82 14.19 -12.36
CA SER A 530 -16.38 14.39 -12.40
C SER A 530 -16.05 15.82 -12.86
N ALA A 531 -15.01 16.41 -12.29
CA ALA A 531 -14.54 17.75 -12.64
C ALA A 531 -13.39 17.71 -13.67
N ASN A 532 -13.15 18.83 -14.34
CA ASN A 532 -11.98 18.97 -15.21
C ASN A 532 -10.68 18.95 -14.38
N SER A 533 -9.69 18.17 -14.84
CA SER A 533 -8.41 17.98 -14.16
C SER A 533 -7.24 17.89 -15.15
N SER A 534 -6.02 18.00 -14.64
CA SER A 534 -4.79 17.62 -15.36
C SER A 534 -4.57 16.11 -15.38
N THR A 535 -5.11 15.41 -14.39
CA THR A 535 -4.99 13.95 -14.22
C THR A 535 -6.34 13.32 -14.50
N THR A 536 -6.37 12.33 -15.38
CA THR A 536 -7.59 11.59 -15.71
C THR A 536 -7.88 10.51 -14.68
N SER A 537 -9.15 10.30 -14.38
CA SER A 537 -9.63 9.08 -13.73
C SER A 537 -9.79 7.95 -14.76
N ALA A 538 -9.83 6.71 -14.30
CA ALA A 538 -10.03 5.52 -15.12
C ALA A 538 -11.28 4.74 -14.67
N VAL A 539 -12.08 4.30 -15.64
CA VAL A 539 -13.16 3.33 -15.43
C VAL A 539 -13.03 2.23 -16.47
N GLU A 540 -12.97 0.98 -16.02
CA GLU A 540 -12.66 -0.15 -16.89
C GLU A 540 -13.54 -1.35 -16.55
N SER A 541 -13.95 -2.09 -17.59
CA SER A 541 -14.74 -3.32 -17.49
C SER A 541 -15.95 -3.21 -16.57
N THR A 542 -16.60 -2.04 -16.53
CA THR A 542 -17.67 -1.73 -15.59
C THR A 542 -19.01 -1.67 -16.31
N GLU A 543 -20.05 -2.24 -15.70
CA GLU A 543 -21.35 -2.41 -16.34
C GLU A 543 -22.49 -1.81 -15.51
N VAL A 544 -23.36 -1.05 -16.17
CA VAL A 544 -24.63 -0.59 -15.61
C VAL A 544 -25.74 -1.49 -16.13
N THR A 545 -26.26 -2.34 -15.24
CA THR A 545 -27.33 -3.30 -15.56
C THR A 545 -28.69 -2.62 -15.74
N SER A 546 -28.96 -1.58 -14.94
CA SER A 546 -30.19 -0.80 -15.00
C SER A 546 -29.96 0.60 -14.45
N PHE A 547 -30.37 1.63 -15.20
CA PHE A 547 -30.41 3.01 -14.74
C PHE A 547 -31.79 3.62 -14.99
N VAL A 548 -32.53 3.98 -13.95
CA VAL A 548 -33.79 4.69 -14.07
C VAL A 548 -33.66 6.04 -13.40
N LEU A 549 -33.92 7.12 -14.14
CA LEU A 549 -33.95 8.48 -13.62
C LEU A 549 -35.24 9.17 -14.05
N ASP A 550 -36.04 9.61 -13.10
CA ASP A 550 -37.14 10.54 -13.33
C ASP A 550 -36.95 11.76 -12.43
N ALA A 551 -36.48 12.87 -13.01
CA ALA A 551 -36.06 14.04 -12.25
C ALA A 551 -36.52 15.39 -12.82
N THR A 552 -36.88 16.30 -11.92
CA THR A 552 -37.08 17.72 -12.25
C THR A 552 -36.01 18.58 -11.56
N ALA A 553 -35.49 19.55 -12.30
CA ALA A 553 -34.58 20.55 -11.78
C ALA A 553 -34.97 21.95 -12.25
N ALA A 554 -34.66 22.98 -11.45
CA ALA A 554 -34.94 24.36 -11.82
C ALA A 554 -33.98 24.87 -12.91
N ASN A 555 -32.68 24.58 -12.76
CA ASN A 555 -31.63 25.16 -13.61
C ASN A 555 -31.07 24.14 -14.61
N THR A 556 -30.32 23.15 -14.12
CA THR A 556 -29.58 22.22 -15.00
C THR A 556 -29.85 20.78 -14.62
N ALA A 557 -30.13 19.93 -15.61
CA ALA A 557 -30.08 18.48 -15.48
C ALA A 557 -28.98 17.90 -16.37
N VAL A 558 -28.06 17.15 -15.77
CA VAL A 558 -27.00 16.41 -16.45
C VAL A 558 -27.16 14.93 -16.12
N ALA A 559 -27.58 14.12 -17.09
CA ALA A 559 -27.93 12.72 -16.88
C ALA A 559 -27.30 11.81 -17.93
N GLY A 560 -26.62 10.76 -17.48
CA GLY A 560 -26.11 9.67 -18.32
C GLY A 560 -26.49 8.32 -17.74
N GLY A 561 -26.71 7.29 -18.54
CA GLY A 561 -26.92 5.94 -18.00
C GLY A 561 -25.69 5.42 -17.25
N PHE A 562 -24.49 5.80 -17.70
CA PHE A 562 -23.21 5.46 -17.07
C PHE A 562 -22.70 6.57 -16.15
N GLY A 563 -22.56 7.79 -16.67
CA GLY A 563 -21.99 8.93 -15.92
C GLY A 563 -22.76 10.21 -16.16
N GLY A 564 -23.06 11.00 -15.13
CA GLY A 564 -23.72 12.30 -15.33
C GLY A 564 -22.82 13.28 -16.07
N GLN A 565 -21.90 13.90 -15.35
CA GLN A 565 -20.82 14.71 -15.94
C GLN A 565 -19.50 13.93 -15.92
N ALA A 566 -18.96 13.56 -17.07
CA ALA A 566 -17.73 12.79 -17.22
C ALA A 566 -16.58 13.65 -17.78
N ASN A 567 -16.04 14.52 -16.94
CA ASN A 567 -14.88 15.34 -17.29
C ASN A 567 -13.58 14.69 -16.79
N SER A 568 -12.56 14.64 -17.64
CA SER A 568 -11.26 14.04 -17.35
C SER A 568 -11.38 12.59 -16.84
N VAL A 569 -12.25 11.81 -17.48
CA VAL A 569 -12.45 10.38 -17.18
C VAL A 569 -12.20 9.61 -18.45
N ASN A 570 -11.32 8.61 -18.38
CA ASN A 570 -11.16 7.62 -19.43
C ASN A 570 -12.04 6.42 -19.09
N VAL A 571 -12.79 5.92 -20.07
CA VAL A 571 -13.68 4.79 -19.89
C VAL A 571 -13.41 3.77 -20.99
N SER A 572 -13.08 2.54 -20.61
CA SER A 572 -12.80 1.43 -21.52
C SER A 572 -13.67 0.21 -21.19
N GLU A 573 -14.04 -0.54 -22.22
CA GLU A 573 -14.70 -1.86 -22.08
C GLU A 573 -15.93 -1.85 -21.15
N SER A 574 -16.68 -0.74 -21.17
CA SER A 574 -17.72 -0.47 -20.18
C SER A 574 -19.05 -0.14 -20.83
N GLY A 575 -20.15 -0.48 -20.17
CA GLY A 575 -21.45 -0.47 -20.83
C GLY A 575 -22.66 -0.13 -19.98
N VAL A 576 -23.73 0.24 -20.66
CA VAL A 576 -25.07 0.42 -20.09
C VAL A 576 -26.01 -0.53 -20.82
N ILE A 577 -26.50 -1.56 -20.12
CA ILE A 577 -27.45 -2.54 -20.66
C ILE A 577 -28.85 -1.93 -20.81
N SER A 578 -29.26 -1.11 -19.84
CA SER A 578 -30.57 -0.47 -19.87
C SER A 578 -30.55 0.84 -19.11
N ALA A 579 -30.94 1.93 -19.77
CA ALA A 579 -31.20 3.20 -19.13
C ALA A 579 -32.54 3.82 -19.54
N GLU A 580 -33.35 4.22 -18.56
CA GLU A 580 -34.57 5.03 -18.74
C GLU A 580 -34.35 6.39 -18.11
N ILE A 581 -34.16 7.43 -18.92
CA ILE A 581 -33.82 8.78 -18.48
C ILE A 581 -34.99 9.71 -18.81
N SER A 582 -35.64 10.26 -17.80
CA SER A 582 -36.69 11.27 -17.93
C SER A 582 -36.32 12.50 -17.11
N VAL A 583 -35.96 13.60 -17.78
CA VAL A 583 -35.47 14.81 -17.11
C VAL A 583 -36.10 16.08 -17.67
N SER A 584 -36.45 17.00 -16.77
CA SER A 584 -36.93 18.34 -17.11
C SER A 584 -36.17 19.42 -16.34
N ALA A 585 -35.59 20.38 -17.07
CA ALA A 585 -34.90 21.54 -16.49
C ALA A 585 -34.95 22.75 -17.42
N ASP A 586 -34.36 23.90 -17.04
CA ASP A 586 -34.12 24.98 -18.01
C ASP A 586 -33.08 24.55 -19.05
N LYS A 587 -31.99 23.94 -18.57
CA LYS A 587 -30.92 23.36 -19.39
C LYS A 587 -30.77 21.87 -19.15
N VAL A 588 -30.79 21.07 -20.21
CA VAL A 588 -30.68 19.61 -20.13
C VAL A 588 -29.50 19.10 -20.95
N TYR A 589 -28.73 18.21 -20.35
CA TYR A 589 -27.68 17.40 -20.98
C TYR A 589 -27.99 15.94 -20.67
N ALA A 590 -28.54 15.21 -21.63
CA ALA A 590 -28.97 13.83 -21.45
C ALA A 590 -28.30 12.92 -22.49
N GLY A 591 -27.67 11.85 -22.05
CA GLY A 591 -27.14 10.81 -22.94
C GLY A 591 -27.45 9.42 -22.41
N GLY A 592 -27.57 8.41 -23.27
CA GLY A 592 -27.72 7.03 -22.82
C GLY A 592 -26.49 6.53 -22.05
N PHE A 593 -25.29 7.01 -22.39
CA PHE A 593 -24.06 6.73 -21.64
C PHE A 593 -23.69 7.89 -20.70
N ALA A 594 -23.51 9.10 -21.23
CA ALA A 594 -23.06 10.27 -20.46
C ALA A 594 -23.91 11.52 -20.67
N GLY A 595 -24.15 12.32 -19.64
CA GLY A 595 -24.82 13.62 -19.83
C GLY A 595 -23.94 14.60 -20.59
N THR A 596 -22.72 14.81 -20.11
CA THR A 596 -21.69 15.59 -20.80
C THR A 596 -20.32 14.97 -20.60
N THR A 597 -19.43 15.16 -21.57
CA THR A 597 -18.05 14.66 -21.52
C THR A 597 -17.05 15.76 -21.85
N SER A 598 -15.86 15.73 -21.26
CA SER A 598 -14.75 16.63 -21.61
C SER A 598 -13.40 16.04 -21.23
N ARG A 599 -12.37 16.17 -22.08
CA ARG A 599 -10.99 15.75 -21.78
C ARG A 599 -10.82 14.28 -21.37
N GLY A 600 -11.72 13.41 -21.80
CA GLY A 600 -11.65 11.97 -21.59
C GLY A 600 -11.52 11.20 -22.90
N ASP A 601 -11.20 9.92 -22.79
CA ASP A 601 -11.24 8.93 -23.87
C ASP A 601 -12.28 7.85 -23.54
N PHE A 602 -13.21 7.62 -24.45
CA PHE A 602 -14.23 6.57 -24.35
C PHE A 602 -13.94 5.57 -25.45
N SER A 603 -13.52 4.37 -25.07
CA SER A 603 -13.17 3.29 -25.98
C SER A 603 -13.96 2.04 -25.66
N GLU A 604 -14.46 1.36 -26.67
CA GLU A 604 -15.11 0.06 -26.48
C GLU A 604 -16.33 0.11 -25.55
N CYS A 605 -17.10 1.21 -25.63
CA CYS A 605 -18.25 1.45 -24.77
C CYS A 605 -19.58 1.24 -25.49
N TYR A 606 -20.62 0.90 -24.74
CA TYR A 606 -21.97 0.75 -25.30
C TYR A 606 -23.07 1.31 -24.39
N ALA A 607 -24.18 1.75 -24.98
CA ALA A 607 -25.37 2.17 -24.23
C ALA A 607 -26.67 1.85 -24.95
N ASP A 608 -27.55 1.15 -24.24
CA ASP A 608 -28.92 0.87 -24.66
C ASP A 608 -29.88 1.64 -23.74
N SER A 609 -30.66 2.56 -24.31
CA SER A 609 -31.40 3.54 -23.51
C SER A 609 -32.68 4.11 -24.12
N SER A 610 -33.51 4.71 -23.26
CA SER A 610 -34.59 5.61 -23.63
C SER A 610 -34.36 6.96 -22.93
N VAL A 611 -34.30 8.04 -23.71
CA VAL A 611 -34.02 9.39 -23.22
C VAL A 611 -35.20 10.32 -23.52
N THR A 612 -35.93 10.72 -22.48
CA THR A 612 -36.94 11.76 -22.50
C THR A 612 -36.43 13.03 -21.85
N ALA A 613 -36.31 14.12 -22.61
CA ALA A 613 -35.75 15.39 -22.13
C ALA A 613 -36.66 16.58 -22.44
N GLU A 614 -36.93 17.42 -21.43
CA GLU A 614 -37.64 18.69 -21.60
C GLU A 614 -36.82 19.89 -21.10
N GLY A 615 -36.72 20.95 -21.91
CA GLY A 615 -36.13 22.21 -21.43
C GLY A 615 -36.16 23.36 -22.43
N TYR A 616 -35.54 24.47 -22.03
CA TYR A 616 -35.32 25.62 -22.92
C TYR A 616 -34.08 25.40 -23.79
N GLU A 617 -33.01 24.82 -23.24
CA GLU A 617 -31.81 24.40 -23.99
C GLU A 617 -31.56 22.92 -23.72
N VAL A 618 -31.75 22.07 -24.74
CA VAL A 618 -31.66 20.60 -24.59
C VAL A 618 -30.56 20.05 -25.49
N TYR A 619 -29.64 19.31 -24.87
CA TYR A 619 -28.61 18.49 -25.52
C TYR A 619 -28.92 17.02 -25.23
N ALA A 620 -29.35 16.27 -26.23
CA ALA A 620 -29.75 14.88 -26.08
C ALA A 620 -29.01 13.98 -27.07
N GLY A 621 -28.30 12.97 -26.58
CA GLY A 621 -27.60 11.98 -27.40
C GLY A 621 -27.98 10.55 -27.02
N GLY A 622 -27.79 9.60 -27.92
CA GLY A 622 -27.87 8.18 -27.53
C GLY A 622 -26.66 7.75 -26.70
N PHE A 623 -25.47 8.29 -27.00
CA PHE A 623 -24.28 8.09 -26.18
C PHE A 623 -24.09 9.26 -25.20
N THR A 624 -23.92 10.48 -25.70
CA THR A 624 -23.64 11.67 -24.88
C THR A 624 -24.52 12.87 -25.20
N GLY A 625 -25.03 13.58 -24.19
CA GLY A 625 -25.75 14.83 -24.43
C GLY A 625 -24.84 15.87 -25.12
N HIS A 626 -23.69 16.15 -24.52
CA HIS A 626 -22.69 17.08 -25.05
C HIS A 626 -21.28 16.49 -25.01
N ASN A 627 -20.66 16.34 -26.18
CA ASN A 627 -19.36 15.74 -26.34
C ASN A 627 -18.24 16.77 -26.47
N MET A 628 -17.24 16.66 -25.60
CA MET A 628 -15.92 17.28 -25.77
C MET A 628 -14.78 16.29 -25.49
N SER A 629 -15.08 14.99 -25.55
CA SER A 629 -14.14 13.88 -25.37
C SER A 629 -14.01 13.06 -26.65
N LEU A 630 -13.00 12.19 -26.72
CA LEU A 630 -12.94 11.22 -27.80
C LEU A 630 -14.00 10.14 -27.52
N VAL A 631 -14.89 9.90 -28.48
CA VAL A 631 -15.79 8.74 -28.50
C VAL A 631 -15.29 7.84 -29.62
N ASN A 632 -14.69 6.71 -29.27
CA ASN A 632 -14.03 5.81 -30.20
C ASN A 632 -14.55 4.39 -30.02
N ASN A 633 -14.93 3.71 -31.10
CA ASN A 633 -15.40 2.33 -31.02
C ASN A 633 -16.57 2.16 -30.03
N CYS A 634 -17.57 3.05 -30.08
CA CYS A 634 -18.71 3.04 -29.18
C CYS A 634 -20.04 2.82 -29.91
N ARG A 635 -20.98 2.09 -29.27
CA ARG A 635 -22.37 1.91 -29.74
C ARG A 635 -23.34 2.68 -28.85
N ALA A 636 -24.33 3.31 -29.46
CA ALA A 636 -25.51 3.79 -28.76
C ALA A 636 -26.77 3.34 -29.49
N ASP A 637 -27.61 2.58 -28.82
CA ASP A 637 -28.95 2.24 -29.29
C ASP A 637 -29.96 2.94 -28.40
N SER A 638 -30.62 3.98 -28.91
CA SER A 638 -31.41 4.85 -28.04
C SER A 638 -32.65 5.44 -28.68
N ASP A 639 -33.75 5.36 -27.95
CA ASP A 639 -34.99 6.06 -28.26
C ASP A 639 -35.03 7.41 -27.54
N ILE A 640 -34.87 8.48 -28.31
CA ILE A 640 -34.70 9.85 -27.81
C ILE A 640 -35.95 10.67 -28.12
N ALA A 641 -36.64 11.11 -27.08
CA ALA A 641 -37.79 12.01 -27.14
C ALA A 641 -37.47 13.36 -26.48
N VAL A 642 -37.47 14.44 -27.26
CA VAL A 642 -37.17 15.79 -26.77
C VAL A 642 -38.38 16.71 -26.91
N THR A 643 -38.72 17.39 -25.83
CA THR A 643 -39.66 18.52 -25.85
C THR A 643 -38.91 19.82 -25.58
N VAL A 644 -38.95 20.77 -26.51
CA VAL A 644 -38.28 22.06 -26.33
C VAL A 644 -39.31 23.16 -26.12
N ARG A 645 -39.10 23.95 -25.06
CA ARG A 645 -39.94 25.10 -24.71
C ARG A 645 -39.83 26.19 -25.78
N GLU A 646 -40.88 27.01 -25.88
CA GLU A 646 -40.98 28.06 -26.89
C GLU A 646 -39.76 29.00 -26.88
N GLY A 647 -39.19 29.26 -28.07
CA GLY A 647 -37.99 30.10 -28.24
C GLY A 647 -36.66 29.42 -27.90
N GLY A 648 -36.70 28.18 -27.42
CA GLY A 648 -35.53 27.40 -27.01
C GLY A 648 -34.69 26.82 -28.15
N SER A 649 -33.76 25.94 -27.78
CA SER A 649 -32.88 25.22 -28.72
C SER A 649 -32.77 23.73 -28.37
N ALA A 650 -32.79 22.87 -29.39
CA ALA A 650 -32.61 21.43 -29.28
C ALA A 650 -31.38 20.99 -30.08
N TYR A 651 -30.47 20.25 -29.47
CA TYR A 651 -29.33 19.58 -30.09
C TYR A 651 -29.49 18.09 -29.86
N VAL A 652 -29.88 17.35 -30.89
CA VAL A 652 -30.31 15.96 -30.74
C VAL A 652 -29.59 15.07 -31.76
N GLY A 653 -28.95 14.00 -31.29
CA GLY A 653 -28.36 13.03 -32.21
C GLY A 653 -28.20 11.63 -31.67
N GLY A 654 -28.00 10.66 -32.57
CA GLY A 654 -27.95 9.25 -32.18
C GLY A 654 -26.74 8.90 -31.32
N ILE A 655 -25.60 9.56 -31.52
CA ILE A 655 -24.43 9.43 -30.65
C ILE A 655 -24.34 10.64 -29.73
N ALA A 656 -24.34 11.86 -30.29
CA ALA A 656 -24.17 13.07 -29.50
C ALA A 656 -25.26 14.12 -29.78
N GLY A 657 -25.76 14.81 -28.75
CA GLY A 657 -26.61 15.98 -28.97
C GLY A 657 -25.83 17.09 -29.70
N ALA A 658 -24.68 17.46 -29.16
CA ALA A 658 -23.69 18.26 -29.87
C ALA A 658 -22.26 17.81 -29.55
N SER A 659 -21.37 17.97 -30.51
CA SER A 659 -19.96 17.61 -30.38
C SER A 659 -19.06 18.76 -30.80
N THR A 660 -18.06 19.05 -29.98
CA THR A 660 -17.03 20.04 -30.30
C THR A 660 -15.68 19.60 -29.79
N ARG A 661 -14.61 19.79 -30.60
CA ARG A 661 -13.28 19.65 -30.01
C ARG A 661 -12.97 20.78 -29.06
N GLN A 662 -12.25 20.47 -27.98
CA GLN A 662 -11.76 21.47 -27.04
C GLN A 662 -10.48 22.16 -27.53
N SER A 663 -9.74 21.52 -28.45
CA SER A 663 -8.56 22.07 -29.12
C SER A 663 -8.85 22.48 -30.56
N SER A 664 -8.27 23.60 -31.01
CA SER A 664 -8.46 24.16 -32.36
C SER A 664 -7.70 23.44 -33.48
N SER A 665 -6.95 22.36 -33.17
CA SER A 665 -6.09 21.65 -34.12
C SER A 665 -6.69 20.29 -34.54
N ALA A 666 -6.86 20.09 -35.85
CA ALA A 666 -7.37 18.85 -36.47
C ALA A 666 -6.32 17.72 -36.58
N SER A 667 -5.55 17.48 -35.50
CA SER A 667 -4.51 16.43 -35.42
C SER A 667 -5.11 15.02 -35.25
N HIS A 668 -4.36 13.99 -35.67
CA HIS A 668 -4.66 12.54 -35.59
C HIS A 668 -4.18 11.88 -34.27
N SER A 669 -3.43 12.58 -33.41
CA SER A 669 -2.96 12.03 -32.15
C SER A 669 -4.04 12.10 -31.07
N SER A 670 -4.03 11.13 -30.14
CA SER A 670 -4.88 10.94 -28.94
C SER A 670 -5.09 12.17 -28.03
N ALA A 671 -4.55 13.33 -28.38
CA ALA A 671 -4.78 14.62 -27.75
C ALA A 671 -6.01 15.39 -28.30
N ALA A 672 -6.77 14.81 -29.24
CA ALA A 672 -7.94 15.42 -29.87
C ALA A 672 -9.23 15.12 -29.11
N THR A 673 -9.55 15.94 -28.11
CA THR A 673 -10.74 15.80 -27.28
C THR A 673 -11.96 16.36 -28.02
N GLY A 674 -12.96 15.53 -28.37
CA GLY A 674 -14.26 15.92 -28.98
C GLY A 674 -14.70 15.18 -30.27
N ASP A 675 -13.91 14.21 -30.74
CA ASP A 675 -14.20 13.43 -31.95
C ASP A 675 -15.21 12.30 -31.74
N ILE A 676 -15.79 11.84 -32.84
CA ILE A 676 -16.59 10.61 -32.90
C ILE A 676 -15.99 9.71 -33.98
N ASN A 677 -15.35 8.62 -33.56
CA ASN A 677 -14.62 7.72 -34.43
C ASN A 677 -15.12 6.28 -34.29
N SER A 678 -15.21 5.53 -35.38
CA SER A 678 -15.53 4.09 -35.37
C SER A 678 -16.79 3.76 -34.57
N SER A 679 -17.79 4.64 -34.54
CA SER A 679 -18.91 4.56 -33.60
C SER A 679 -20.25 4.49 -34.32
N TYR A 680 -21.22 3.82 -33.69
CA TYR A 680 -22.53 3.49 -34.25
C TYR A 680 -23.68 4.06 -33.42
N GLY A 681 -24.62 4.76 -34.07
CA GLY A 681 -25.88 5.21 -33.48
C GLY A 681 -27.11 4.48 -34.06
N ALA A 682 -27.99 3.99 -33.20
CA ALA A 682 -29.25 3.30 -33.51
C ALA A 682 -30.43 3.84 -32.68
N GLY A 683 -31.63 3.34 -32.94
CA GLY A 683 -32.86 3.77 -32.30
C GLY A 683 -33.59 4.89 -33.05
N SER A 684 -34.22 5.80 -32.30
CA SER A 684 -35.08 6.84 -32.89
C SER A 684 -34.92 8.20 -32.22
N ILE A 685 -35.18 9.26 -32.97
CA ILE A 685 -35.21 10.64 -32.49
C ILE A 685 -36.59 11.23 -32.78
N THR A 686 -37.25 11.73 -31.74
CA THR A 686 -38.46 12.52 -31.83
C THR A 686 -38.25 13.87 -31.15
N VAL A 687 -38.40 14.98 -31.88
CA VAL A 687 -38.31 16.33 -31.32
C VAL A 687 -39.62 17.08 -31.51
N THR A 688 -40.17 17.61 -30.43
CA THR A 688 -41.38 18.44 -30.44
C THR A 688 -41.09 19.82 -29.84
N ALA A 689 -41.35 20.88 -30.59
CA ALA A 689 -41.25 22.25 -30.08
C ALA A 689 -42.63 22.77 -29.64
N GLN A 690 -42.68 23.48 -28.52
CA GLN A 690 -43.88 24.16 -28.02
C GLN A 690 -44.05 25.55 -28.66
N GLY A 691 -45.27 26.08 -28.64
CA GLY A 691 -45.57 27.47 -29.03
C GLY A 691 -45.24 27.80 -30.49
N ASP A 692 -44.66 28.98 -30.73
CA ASP A 692 -44.23 29.45 -32.05
C ASP A 692 -42.99 28.71 -32.62
N GLY A 693 -42.44 27.75 -31.86
CA GLY A 693 -41.33 26.89 -32.27
C GLY A 693 -40.00 27.19 -31.58
N ALA A 694 -38.99 26.41 -31.96
CA ALA A 694 -37.63 26.44 -31.40
C ALA A 694 -36.58 26.38 -32.53
N THR A 695 -35.30 26.47 -32.17
CA THR A 695 -34.20 26.11 -33.08
C THR A 695 -33.81 24.66 -32.86
N VAL A 696 -34.05 23.80 -33.84
CA VAL A 696 -33.77 22.36 -33.74
C VAL A 696 -32.60 21.97 -34.63
N TYR A 697 -31.63 21.28 -34.05
CA TYR A 697 -30.51 20.60 -34.71
C TYR A 697 -30.66 19.10 -34.47
N ALA A 698 -31.04 18.34 -35.50
CA ALA A 698 -31.26 16.89 -35.38
C ALA A 698 -30.42 16.14 -36.42
N GLY A 699 -29.65 15.15 -35.99
CA GLY A 699 -28.90 14.30 -36.92
C GLY A 699 -28.54 12.93 -36.35
N GLY A 700 -28.46 11.91 -37.20
CA GLY A 700 -28.33 10.52 -36.76
C GLY A 700 -27.03 10.19 -36.03
N VAL A 701 -25.93 10.93 -36.26
CA VAL A 701 -24.72 10.84 -35.41
C VAL A 701 -24.70 11.98 -34.41
N ALA A 702 -24.77 13.24 -34.87
CA ALA A 702 -24.86 14.36 -33.95
C ALA A 702 -25.73 15.50 -34.41
N GLY A 703 -26.50 16.11 -33.50
CA GLY A 703 -27.35 17.26 -33.82
C GLY A 703 -26.54 18.42 -34.37
N ARG A 704 -25.47 18.80 -33.68
CA ARG A 704 -24.53 19.84 -34.11
C ARG A 704 -23.07 19.41 -33.95
N MET A 705 -22.26 19.68 -34.97
CA MET A 705 -20.82 19.41 -34.97
C MET A 705 -20.02 20.71 -35.15
N SER A 706 -18.96 20.91 -34.36
CA SER A 706 -18.10 22.10 -34.45
C SER A 706 -16.62 21.78 -34.22
N THR A 707 -15.74 22.17 -35.14
CA THR A 707 -14.28 21.99 -34.99
C THR A 707 -13.94 20.54 -34.63
N MET A 708 -14.31 19.55 -35.43
CA MET A 708 -14.14 18.13 -35.08
C MET A 708 -13.97 17.22 -36.29
N ARG A 709 -13.59 15.97 -36.05
CA ARG A 709 -13.61 14.90 -37.04
C ARG A 709 -14.70 13.89 -36.68
N SER A 710 -15.37 13.40 -37.71
CA SER A 710 -16.11 12.15 -37.68
C SER A 710 -15.41 11.20 -38.64
N TYR A 711 -14.93 10.08 -38.13
CA TYR A 711 -14.21 9.07 -38.91
C TYR A 711 -14.87 7.72 -38.71
N ARG A 712 -15.18 6.99 -39.79
CA ARG A 712 -15.81 5.67 -39.66
C ARG A 712 -17.01 5.70 -38.72
N SER A 713 -17.89 6.69 -38.81
CA SER A 713 -19.11 6.73 -37.98
C SER A 713 -20.30 6.27 -38.79
N PHE A 714 -21.19 5.49 -38.18
CA PHE A 714 -22.38 4.94 -38.82
C PHE A 714 -23.64 5.28 -38.02
N THR A 715 -24.77 5.45 -38.71
CA THR A 715 -26.06 5.68 -38.07
C THR A 715 -27.22 5.02 -38.80
N SER A 716 -28.17 4.48 -38.03
CA SER A 716 -29.44 3.91 -38.50
C SER A 716 -30.66 4.61 -37.87
N VAL A 717 -30.45 5.80 -37.30
CA VAL A 717 -31.46 6.48 -36.46
C VAL A 717 -32.56 7.12 -37.28
N ALA A 718 -33.81 6.73 -37.03
CA ALA A 718 -34.99 7.39 -37.60
C ALA A 718 -35.23 8.74 -36.92
N ILE A 719 -35.54 9.80 -37.69
CA ILE A 719 -35.68 11.16 -37.16
C ILE A 719 -37.05 11.74 -37.49
N THR A 720 -37.78 12.18 -36.46
CA THR A 720 -39.05 12.90 -36.57
C THR A 720 -38.96 14.23 -35.84
N VAL A 721 -39.17 15.34 -36.55
CA VAL A 721 -39.19 16.69 -35.97
C VAL A 721 -40.54 17.35 -36.22
N THR A 722 -41.18 17.82 -35.15
CA THR A 722 -42.38 18.66 -35.21
C THR A 722 -42.05 20.03 -34.61
N ASN A 723 -41.81 21.02 -35.46
CA ASN A 723 -41.36 22.35 -35.06
C ASN A 723 -41.72 23.42 -36.11
N GLY A 724 -42.38 24.48 -35.67
CA GLY A 724 -42.72 25.67 -36.47
C GLY A 724 -41.56 26.67 -36.64
N GLY A 725 -40.48 26.52 -35.87
CA GLY A 725 -39.31 27.40 -35.87
C GLY A 725 -38.23 27.04 -36.88
N THR A 726 -36.96 27.26 -36.51
CA THR A 726 -35.81 26.97 -37.36
C THR A 726 -35.42 25.49 -37.25
N ASN A 727 -35.26 24.81 -38.38
CA ASN A 727 -34.97 23.38 -38.43
C ASN A 727 -33.69 23.10 -39.22
N TYR A 728 -32.77 22.37 -38.61
CA TYR A 728 -31.56 21.83 -39.21
C TYR A 728 -31.57 20.32 -39.01
N VAL A 729 -31.94 19.56 -40.04
CA VAL A 729 -32.15 18.12 -39.97
C VAL A 729 -31.37 17.42 -41.08
N GLY A 730 -30.64 16.36 -40.77
CA GLY A 730 -29.90 15.56 -41.73
C GLY A 730 -29.64 14.14 -41.24
N THR A 731 -29.29 13.20 -42.13
CA THR A 731 -29.04 11.80 -41.73
C THR A 731 -27.86 11.68 -40.78
N HIS A 732 -26.74 12.35 -41.05
CA HIS A 732 -25.54 12.25 -40.22
C HIS A 732 -25.46 13.35 -39.17
N THR A 733 -25.69 14.60 -39.58
CA THR A 733 -25.72 15.74 -38.67
C THR A 733 -26.79 16.74 -39.08
N GLY A 734 -27.33 17.47 -38.10
CA GLY A 734 -28.24 18.58 -38.38
C GLY A 734 -27.50 19.80 -38.94
N ARG A 735 -26.36 20.16 -38.33
CA ARG A 735 -25.55 21.31 -38.76
C ARG A 735 -24.08 21.20 -38.39
N THR A 736 -23.21 21.57 -39.33
CA THR A 736 -21.79 21.82 -39.09
C THR A 736 -21.50 23.30 -38.87
N VAL A 737 -20.54 23.59 -37.99
CA VAL A 737 -20.00 24.93 -37.74
C VAL A 737 -18.47 24.85 -37.71
N ASN A 738 -17.78 25.89 -38.19
CA ASN A 738 -16.32 25.89 -38.33
C ASN A 738 -15.82 24.71 -39.18
N THR A 739 -14.62 24.19 -38.88
CA THR A 739 -14.02 23.07 -39.62
C THR A 739 -14.57 21.74 -39.11
N VAL A 740 -15.30 21.00 -39.94
CA VAL A 740 -15.69 19.63 -39.65
C VAL A 740 -15.21 18.74 -40.80
N THR A 741 -14.54 17.64 -40.47
CA THR A 741 -14.05 16.67 -41.45
C THR A 741 -14.83 15.37 -41.30
N PHE A 742 -15.41 14.89 -42.40
CA PHE A 742 -16.02 13.57 -42.50
C PHE A 742 -15.12 12.68 -43.35
N GLU A 743 -14.87 11.46 -42.88
CA GLU A 743 -14.10 10.48 -43.63
C GLU A 743 -14.64 9.08 -43.33
N LYS A 744 -15.04 8.38 -44.40
CA LYS A 744 -15.66 7.05 -44.31
C LYS A 744 -16.88 7.07 -43.36
N CYS A 745 -17.75 8.06 -43.49
CA CYS A 745 -18.95 8.18 -42.66
C CYS A 745 -20.18 7.66 -43.41
N TYR A 746 -21.09 6.99 -42.70
CA TYR A 746 -22.18 6.26 -43.34
C TYR A 746 -23.52 6.43 -42.63
N TYR A 747 -24.62 6.27 -43.36
CA TYR A 747 -25.98 6.19 -42.81
C TYR A 747 -26.77 5.08 -43.51
N ALA A 748 -27.70 4.43 -42.80
CA ALA A 748 -28.48 3.34 -43.38
C ALA A 748 -29.39 3.86 -44.50
N ASN A 749 -29.49 3.09 -45.59
CA ASN A 749 -30.24 3.46 -46.79
C ASN A 749 -31.78 3.50 -46.59
N ASP A 750 -32.27 2.90 -45.50
CA ASP A 750 -33.67 2.76 -45.14
C ASP A 750 -34.11 3.71 -44.01
N VAL A 751 -33.21 4.54 -43.48
CA VAL A 751 -33.54 5.55 -42.46
C VAL A 751 -34.60 6.53 -42.97
N SER A 752 -35.63 6.75 -42.17
CA SER A 752 -36.64 7.78 -42.42
C SER A 752 -36.33 9.09 -41.69
N VAL A 753 -36.48 10.21 -42.39
CA VAL A 753 -36.40 11.56 -41.82
C VAL A 753 -37.67 12.33 -42.16
N THR A 754 -38.40 12.77 -41.13
CA THR A 754 -39.68 13.45 -41.26
C THR A 754 -39.65 14.80 -40.54
N LEU A 755 -40.06 15.86 -41.25
CA LEU A 755 -40.25 17.19 -40.69
C LEU A 755 -41.72 17.61 -40.86
N ASN A 756 -42.41 17.90 -39.75
CA ASN A 756 -43.81 18.31 -39.71
C ASN A 756 -44.73 17.37 -40.54
N GLY A 757 -44.54 16.05 -40.38
CA GLY A 757 -45.30 15.02 -41.09
C GLY A 757 -44.93 14.83 -42.56
N THR A 758 -43.93 15.53 -43.08
CA THR A 758 -43.44 15.41 -44.47
C THR A 758 -42.07 14.73 -44.48
N ALA A 759 -41.92 13.66 -45.27
CA ALA A 759 -40.61 13.05 -45.50
C ALA A 759 -39.69 14.02 -46.25
N ILE A 760 -38.44 14.15 -45.80
CA ILE A 760 -37.43 15.01 -46.43
C ILE A 760 -36.23 14.18 -46.88
N ASP A 761 -35.67 14.52 -48.04
CA ASP A 761 -34.42 13.94 -48.55
C ASP A 761 -33.26 14.42 -47.65
N PRO A 762 -32.66 13.54 -46.82
CA PRO A 762 -31.82 13.95 -45.72
C PRO A 762 -30.32 13.94 -46.04
N THR A 763 -29.96 13.77 -47.33
CA THR A 763 -28.62 13.33 -47.76
C THR A 763 -27.48 14.35 -47.66
N ALA A 764 -27.73 15.62 -47.32
CA ALA A 764 -26.72 16.54 -46.76
C ALA A 764 -27.32 17.92 -46.40
N PRO A 765 -27.22 18.39 -45.15
CA PRO A 765 -27.28 19.83 -44.88
C PRO A 765 -26.23 20.58 -45.70
N SER A 766 -26.46 21.86 -46.02
CA SER A 766 -25.49 22.67 -46.77
C SER A 766 -24.10 22.65 -46.12
N GLY A 767 -23.09 22.13 -46.83
CA GLY A 767 -21.69 22.08 -46.35
C GLY A 767 -21.24 20.76 -45.74
N VAL A 768 -22.07 19.70 -45.79
CA VAL A 768 -21.67 18.34 -45.40
C VAL A 768 -21.27 17.55 -46.65
N THR A 769 -20.01 17.12 -46.73
CA THR A 769 -19.46 16.26 -47.80
C THR A 769 -18.62 15.16 -47.15
N GLY A 770 -18.71 13.91 -47.63
CA GLY A 770 -17.97 12.77 -47.08
C GLY A 770 -18.80 11.77 -46.26
N THR A 771 -20.13 11.80 -46.41
CA THR A 771 -21.08 10.82 -45.84
C THR A 771 -21.79 10.06 -46.96
N GLU A 772 -21.91 8.74 -46.85
CA GLU A 772 -22.47 7.87 -47.89
C GLU A 772 -23.61 6.99 -47.35
N SER A 773 -24.60 6.67 -48.18
CA SER A 773 -25.60 5.67 -47.81
C SER A 773 -24.97 4.28 -47.85
N ALA A 774 -25.18 3.47 -46.82
CA ALA A 774 -24.74 2.09 -46.76
C ALA A 774 -25.92 1.14 -46.49
N ASP A 775 -25.79 -0.10 -46.94
CA ASP A 775 -26.66 -1.19 -46.53
C ASP A 775 -25.98 -1.92 -45.37
N TYR A 776 -26.52 -1.78 -44.16
CA TYR A 776 -25.92 -2.38 -42.96
C TYR A 776 -26.13 -3.89 -42.89
N THR A 777 -26.96 -4.46 -43.76
CA THR A 777 -27.11 -5.92 -43.89
C THR A 777 -25.98 -6.54 -44.72
N ASP A 778 -25.13 -5.72 -45.36
CA ASP A 778 -23.96 -6.18 -46.11
C ASP A 778 -22.73 -6.28 -45.19
N GLU A 779 -22.43 -7.51 -44.75
CA GLU A 779 -21.24 -7.83 -43.94
C GLU A 779 -19.92 -7.49 -44.65
N THR A 780 -19.89 -7.48 -45.98
CA THR A 780 -18.66 -7.13 -46.71
C THR A 780 -18.29 -5.66 -46.53
N TRP A 781 -19.30 -4.80 -46.36
CA TRP A 781 -19.12 -3.41 -45.99
C TRP A 781 -18.73 -3.26 -44.52
N LEU A 782 -19.15 -4.14 -43.62
CA LEU A 782 -18.82 -4.00 -42.20
C LEU A 782 -17.42 -4.52 -41.83
N ASN A 783 -16.93 -5.57 -42.50
CA ASN A 783 -15.73 -6.32 -42.09
C ASN A 783 -14.53 -6.18 -43.06
N GLY A 784 -14.59 -5.32 -44.08
CA GLY A 784 -13.49 -5.12 -45.03
C GLY A 784 -12.36 -4.20 -44.51
N GLU A 785 -11.10 -4.45 -44.91
CA GLU A 785 -9.90 -3.68 -44.49
C GLU A 785 -10.03 -2.15 -44.71
N ASP A 786 -10.79 -1.73 -45.73
CA ASP A 786 -11.05 -0.32 -46.05
C ASP A 786 -12.32 0.25 -45.41
N ASN A 787 -13.14 -0.55 -44.74
CA ASN A 787 -14.50 -0.18 -44.32
C ASN A 787 -14.61 0.15 -42.82
N PHE A 788 -15.83 0.11 -42.26
CA PHE A 788 -16.12 0.48 -40.85
C PHE A 788 -15.34 -0.40 -39.86
N ASP A 789 -15.09 -1.68 -40.22
CA ASP A 789 -14.24 -2.65 -39.52
C ASP A 789 -14.70 -2.88 -38.07
N LEU A 790 -15.67 -3.80 -37.95
CA LEU A 790 -16.37 -4.21 -36.72
C LEU A 790 -15.57 -5.08 -35.77
N ASP A 791 -14.41 -5.60 -36.19
CA ASP A 791 -13.67 -6.63 -35.45
C ASP A 791 -12.86 -6.05 -34.27
N ARG A 792 -13.46 -5.08 -33.57
CA ARG A 792 -12.93 -4.40 -32.38
C ARG A 792 -13.78 -4.69 -31.12
N GLY A 793 -14.44 -5.84 -31.07
CA GLY A 793 -14.90 -6.46 -29.82
C GLY A 793 -16.25 -6.03 -29.22
N VAL A 794 -16.85 -4.87 -29.58
CA VAL A 794 -18.07 -4.39 -28.88
C VAL A 794 -19.37 -4.91 -29.48
N TRP A 795 -19.50 -4.93 -30.82
CA TRP A 795 -20.72 -5.37 -31.50
C TRP A 795 -20.43 -6.21 -32.75
N LYS A 796 -21.39 -7.05 -33.13
CA LYS A 796 -21.33 -7.93 -34.30
C LYS A 796 -22.63 -7.89 -35.08
N VAL A 797 -22.54 -8.15 -36.38
CA VAL A 797 -23.73 -8.43 -37.19
C VAL A 797 -24.14 -9.86 -36.93
N VAL A 798 -25.40 -10.06 -36.59
CA VAL A 798 -26.01 -11.38 -36.50
C VAL A 798 -27.13 -11.51 -37.51
N GLU A 799 -27.29 -12.70 -38.06
CA GLU A 799 -28.44 -13.08 -38.87
C GLU A 799 -29.48 -13.76 -37.95
N ASN A 800 -30.66 -13.16 -37.87
CA ASN A 800 -31.81 -13.71 -37.15
C ASN A 800 -32.39 -14.93 -37.89
N GLU A 801 -33.20 -15.74 -37.20
CA GLU A 801 -33.83 -16.94 -37.77
C GLU A 801 -34.71 -16.66 -39.00
N ASP A 802 -35.21 -15.43 -39.14
CA ASP A 802 -36.02 -14.98 -40.27
C ASP A 802 -35.19 -14.46 -41.46
N GLY A 803 -33.85 -14.51 -41.37
CA GLY A 803 -32.90 -14.03 -42.37
C GLY A 803 -32.71 -12.51 -42.35
N THR A 804 -33.30 -11.80 -41.40
CA THR A 804 -32.97 -10.39 -41.15
C THR A 804 -31.62 -10.28 -40.45
N LYS A 805 -30.90 -9.19 -40.68
CA LYS A 805 -29.62 -8.93 -40.01
C LYS A 805 -29.75 -7.75 -39.08
N GLU A 806 -29.13 -7.86 -37.91
CA GLU A 806 -29.08 -6.79 -36.92
C GLU A 806 -27.69 -6.72 -36.27
N ILE A 807 -27.37 -5.56 -35.71
CA ILE A 807 -26.14 -5.33 -34.97
C ILE A 807 -26.44 -5.58 -33.49
N ARG A 808 -25.82 -6.59 -32.89
CA ARG A 808 -25.92 -6.93 -31.45
C ARG A 808 -24.63 -6.70 -30.72
N LEU A 809 -24.72 -6.53 -29.40
CA LEU A 809 -23.52 -6.53 -28.55
C LEU A 809 -22.88 -7.91 -28.57
N VAL A 810 -21.55 -7.95 -28.51
CA VAL A 810 -20.83 -9.23 -28.39
C VAL A 810 -21.21 -9.94 -27.08
N THR A 811 -21.47 -9.18 -26.01
CA THR A 811 -21.90 -9.70 -24.70
C THR A 811 -23.28 -10.34 -24.70
N GLU A 812 -24.12 -10.06 -25.71
CA GLU A 812 -25.45 -10.68 -25.87
C GLU A 812 -25.41 -12.01 -26.63
N LEU A 813 -24.25 -12.35 -27.20
CA LEU A 813 -24.09 -13.58 -27.96
C LEU A 813 -23.73 -14.73 -27.01
N PRO A 814 -24.30 -15.93 -27.21
CA PRO A 814 -23.87 -17.11 -26.47
C PRO A 814 -22.37 -17.33 -26.70
N GLU A 815 -21.62 -17.66 -25.65
CA GLU A 815 -20.22 -18.08 -25.78
C GLU A 815 -20.15 -19.22 -26.80
N GLU A 816 -19.38 -19.04 -27.87
CA GLU A 816 -19.09 -20.14 -28.78
C GLU A 816 -18.31 -21.19 -27.98
N ASP A 817 -18.87 -22.40 -27.82
CA ASP A 817 -18.17 -23.56 -27.25
C ASP A 817 -16.77 -23.62 -27.90
N GLY A 818 -15.73 -23.42 -27.09
CA GLY A 818 -14.35 -23.36 -27.54
C GLY A 818 -14.02 -24.55 -28.44
N GLY A 819 -13.90 -24.29 -29.75
CA GLY A 819 -13.36 -25.26 -30.68
C GLY A 819 -11.97 -25.65 -30.20
N GLU A 820 -11.75 -26.95 -30.02
CA GLU A 820 -10.47 -27.54 -29.64
C GLU A 820 -9.33 -26.84 -30.40
N GLU A 821 -8.42 -26.18 -29.68
CA GLU A 821 -7.14 -25.78 -30.24
C GLU A 821 -6.49 -27.04 -30.80
N GLU A 822 -6.39 -27.13 -32.13
CA GLU A 822 -5.56 -28.13 -32.76
C GLU A 822 -4.11 -27.89 -32.31
N THR A 823 -3.66 -28.71 -31.36
CA THR A 823 -2.26 -28.81 -30.96
C THR A 823 -1.37 -28.95 -32.21
N PRO A 824 -0.33 -28.12 -32.40
CA PRO A 824 0.57 -28.28 -33.53
C PRO A 824 1.27 -29.63 -33.45
N ALA A 825 1.14 -30.42 -34.52
CA ALA A 825 1.84 -31.68 -34.66
C ALA A 825 3.36 -31.46 -34.56
N GLU A 826 3.99 -32.14 -33.60
CA GLU A 826 5.43 -32.41 -33.58
C GLU A 826 5.80 -33.18 -34.86
N GLU A 827 6.48 -32.52 -35.80
CA GLU A 827 7.28 -33.18 -36.83
C GLU A 827 8.78 -32.90 -36.62
N ALA A 828 9.48 -34.01 -36.32
CA ALA A 828 10.90 -34.34 -36.55
C ALA A 828 12.02 -33.68 -35.72
#